data_AF-A0A935XEQ8-F1
#
_entry.id   AF-A0A935XEQ8-F1
#
_cell.length_a   1.000
_cell.length_b   1.000
_cell.length_c   1.000
_cell.angle_alpha   90.00
_cell.angle_beta   90.00
_cell.angle_gamma   90.00
#
_symmetry.space_group_name_H-M   'P 1'
#
loop_
_entity.id
_entity.type
_entity.pdbx_description
1 polymer ?
#
loop_
_entity_poly.entity_id
_entity_poly.type
_entity_poly.pdbx_seq_one_letter_code
_entity_poly.pdbx_strand_id
1 'polypeptide(L)'
;MSDFAEAAGPSTSTVFVSYAREDAGWRDRLIAALERCPARGSIVLWADPQIEPGQFWGRELRDAVQRARVALCLVTHRFLVSRFVRQHELPALLARQRDGLRLIPVVVEDCDWVSLRSLSRTQAILGDAPLSNLPQAELDRRLDELWLRLISRLQLGKADEVDWPAPYTIDLHAMSQPSVQMVGREAESHELNIAWTSWETKVVSVVGHAGAGKSLLAWSWLQQMRQRNFAGAHHVFAWSFSGQGGTGAAGATSEAFLNAAVRAWGRPDLTIQSSWRKAQEIVRICRRERCLLVLDGTEVLQDARHALRGTISDIALARLVAELARRQLGLLAMTSREPVPGLPVETAVTLVMDELLEADARRVLRAGFPAISDEDLDALPESWGRNALTLRLVAGAMSMGRALPAPPPEAGVPDRLERALSAVYDTLDVSMRDLLGTLSLFDRALGVDSLRTALPDAPPAAAAHEHARLESLGLVIRSTRDRTIEVHPEVREYVRRRFFAERRADWLASNERLFEEALACAPPRIESATDAIPLHEAMIYGARAGRHQDVLDHVYWDRLLRGRAQDREASWRRFGTIGADLAGLTELFVVPWTKLSPLIAARDRSFVFGQVAMYLGMLGRLDEAIGPARIAVALAEESDPENASVVAGNLSYKLLLRGELDAAMVTAQQAVANARRARVADEVIISLTHLAQVLLAKNELQAALEACVEAETVQRQATGTPLLYGGIALAYNDVLLAHGQWSEVATRARKAMQNPSAAVASDHCMLGVSLLQGFREGGRASLDEARRHLDIGVELARESREIDMLPRPLLARAELHSYRGDGVSAQDDLDEVIDLTSSCGMRLLLVDALILRARRELGSGDGAAANDTCSVAAELATETGYALRREVLGRLTHRARITT
;
A
#
# COMPACT_ATOMS: atom_id res chain seq x y z
N MET A 1 13.84 30.75 62.19
CA MET A 1 15.16 30.09 62.27
C MET A 1 14.90 28.66 61.87
N SER A 2 14.97 28.31 60.58
CA SER A 2 16.22 28.10 59.80
C SER A 2 17.05 26.99 60.50
N ASP A 3 17.40 25.85 59.88
CA ASP A 3 17.87 25.74 58.50
C ASP A 3 18.03 24.27 58.00
N PHE A 4 17.94 24.15 56.67
CA PHE A 4 18.48 23.15 55.73
C PHE A 4 18.18 21.64 55.86
N ALA A 5 17.09 21.23 55.21
CA ALA A 5 17.02 19.93 54.51
C ALA A 5 17.47 20.16 53.06
N GLU A 6 18.65 19.63 52.72
CA GLU A 6 19.24 19.70 51.39
C GLU A 6 18.41 18.86 50.39
N ALA A 7 18.00 19.48 49.29
CA ALA A 7 17.27 18.83 48.20
C ALA A 7 18.17 17.80 47.51
N ALA A 8 17.69 16.56 47.35
CA ALA A 8 18.31 15.58 46.47
C ALA A 8 18.25 16.07 45.02
N GLY A 9 19.39 16.48 44.47
CA GLY A 9 19.52 16.94 43.07
C GLY A 9 19.25 15.83 42.04
N PRO A 10 19.17 16.18 40.74
CA PRO A 10 18.88 15.23 39.67
C PRO A 10 19.94 14.11 39.64
N SER A 11 19.52 12.85 39.71
CA SER A 11 20.43 11.70 39.69
C SER A 11 21.16 11.65 38.33
N THR A 12 22.45 11.94 38.32
CA THR A 12 23.30 11.80 37.15
C THR A 12 23.57 10.32 36.85
N SER A 13 23.42 9.91 35.59
CA SER A 13 23.67 8.52 35.16
C SER A 13 25.05 8.41 34.52
N THR A 14 25.98 7.68 35.13
CA THR A 14 27.32 7.49 34.57
C THR A 14 27.34 6.33 33.57
N VAL A 15 27.96 6.56 32.41
CA VAL A 15 28.25 5.53 31.39
C VAL A 15 29.76 5.36 31.33
N PHE A 16 30.23 4.15 31.63
CA PHE A 16 31.65 3.80 31.67
C PHE A 16 32.09 3.24 30.31
N VAL A 17 33.19 3.72 29.74
CA VAL A 17 33.76 3.19 28.49
C VAL A 17 35.03 2.38 28.80
N SER A 18 34.97 1.07 28.64
CA SER A 18 36.12 0.15 28.79
C SER A 18 36.74 -0.15 27.42
N TYR A 19 38.06 0.00 27.31
CA TYR A 19 38.79 -0.11 26.05
C TYR A 19 40.26 -0.47 26.34
N ALA A 20 40.99 -1.05 25.38
CA ALA A 20 42.45 -1.17 25.48
C ALA A 20 43.10 0.18 25.22
N ARG A 21 44.16 0.55 25.96
CA ARG A 21 44.80 1.87 25.83
C ARG A 21 45.25 2.19 24.41
N GLU A 22 45.66 1.17 23.68
CA GLU A 22 46.08 1.21 22.29
C GLU A 22 44.93 1.50 21.31
N ASP A 23 43.68 1.43 21.75
CA ASP A 23 42.45 1.72 20.99
C ASP A 23 41.80 3.06 21.42
N ALA A 24 42.58 3.95 22.05
CA ALA A 24 42.15 5.27 22.47
C ALA A 24 41.47 6.08 21.34
N GLY A 25 41.90 5.90 20.09
CA GLY A 25 41.26 6.56 18.94
C GLY A 25 39.81 6.14 18.71
N TRP A 26 39.46 4.88 19.00
CA TRP A 26 38.08 4.40 18.93
C TRP A 26 37.22 4.91 20.09
N ARG A 27 37.80 4.98 21.29
CA ARG A 27 37.20 5.66 22.43
C ARG A 27 36.89 7.12 22.09
N ASP A 28 37.86 7.86 21.55
CA ASP A 28 37.67 9.29 21.26
C ASP A 28 36.61 9.52 20.19
N ARG A 29 36.57 8.67 19.15
CA ARG A 29 35.50 8.71 18.15
C ARG A 29 34.14 8.41 18.74
N LEU A 30 34.04 7.40 19.62
CA LEU A 30 32.81 7.07 20.32
C LEU A 30 32.39 8.24 21.20
N ILE A 31 33.26 8.75 22.07
CA ILE A 31 32.96 9.87 22.96
C ILE A 31 32.55 11.10 22.15
N ALA A 32 33.26 11.46 21.10
CA ALA A 32 32.91 12.59 20.24
C ALA A 32 31.54 12.41 19.56
N ALA A 33 31.20 11.20 19.10
CA ALA A 33 29.88 10.90 18.54
C ALA A 33 28.78 11.01 19.60
N LEU A 34 29.03 10.48 20.81
CA LEU A 34 28.11 10.57 21.94
C LEU A 34 27.96 12.01 22.47
N GLU A 35 29.00 12.84 22.38
CA GLU A 35 29.00 14.25 22.80
C GLU A 35 28.36 15.19 21.77
N ARG A 36 28.37 14.84 20.48
CA ARG A 36 27.72 15.61 19.40
C ARG A 36 26.19 15.55 19.44
N CYS A 37 25.62 14.62 20.21
CA CYS A 37 24.18 14.35 20.19
C CYS A 37 23.43 15.18 21.26
N PRO A 38 22.38 15.94 20.90
CA PRO A 38 21.79 16.98 21.76
C PRO A 38 21.01 16.48 23.00
N ALA A 39 20.79 15.16 23.13
CA ALA A 39 19.96 14.55 24.18
C ALA A 39 20.74 14.09 25.44
N ARG A 40 21.74 14.88 25.89
CA ARG A 40 22.66 14.41 26.95
C ARG A 40 22.02 14.27 28.33
N GLY A 41 21.00 15.06 28.67
CA GLY A 41 20.38 15.03 30.00
C GLY A 41 21.44 14.97 31.14
N SER A 42 21.16 14.20 32.18
CA SER A 42 22.06 13.99 33.32
C SER A 42 23.14 12.90 33.09
N ILE A 43 23.49 12.57 31.83
CA ILE A 43 24.44 11.50 31.50
C ILE A 43 25.90 11.99 31.52
N VAL A 44 26.74 11.30 32.31
CA VAL A 44 28.18 11.54 32.42
C VAL A 44 28.95 10.39 31.78
N LEU A 45 29.69 10.66 30.70
CA LEU A 45 30.61 9.71 30.07
C LEU A 45 31.93 9.69 30.85
N TRP A 46 32.36 8.50 31.28
CA TRP A 46 33.62 8.32 32.01
C TRP A 46 34.57 7.36 31.29
N ALA A 47 35.85 7.75 31.20
CA ALA A 47 36.95 6.93 30.70
C ALA A 47 38.27 7.26 31.42
N ASP A 48 39.23 6.33 31.39
CA ASP A 48 40.54 6.36 32.07
C ASP A 48 41.36 7.68 31.97
N PRO A 49 41.31 8.50 30.89
CA PRO A 49 42.04 9.78 30.82
C PRO A 49 41.53 10.88 31.75
N GLN A 50 40.41 10.68 32.44
CA GLN A 50 39.81 11.67 33.35
C GLN A 50 40.43 11.65 34.77
N ILE A 51 41.52 10.90 34.96
CA ILE A 51 42.26 10.79 36.24
C ILE A 51 43.41 11.79 36.23
N GLU A 52 43.35 12.79 37.12
CA GLU A 52 44.33 13.89 37.19
C GLU A 52 45.70 13.41 37.70
N PRO A 53 46.82 13.99 37.23
CA PRO A 53 48.15 13.69 37.75
C PRO A 53 48.23 13.89 39.27
N GLY A 54 48.50 12.81 40.00
CA GLY A 54 48.54 12.81 41.47
C GLY A 54 47.37 12.08 42.16
N GLN A 55 46.33 11.67 41.42
CA GLN A 55 45.24 10.85 41.96
C GLN A 55 45.61 9.36 42.02
N PHE A 56 45.08 8.66 43.03
CA PHE A 56 45.22 7.20 43.13
C PHE A 56 44.30 6.52 42.10
N TRP A 57 44.83 6.30 40.91
CA TRP A 57 44.14 5.74 39.75
C TRP A 57 43.28 4.50 40.07
N GLY A 58 43.77 3.57 40.89
CA GLY A 58 43.01 2.37 41.26
C GLY A 58 41.75 2.65 42.11
N ARG A 59 41.70 3.77 42.85
CA ARG A 59 40.52 4.20 43.62
C ARG A 59 39.50 4.85 42.69
N GLU A 60 39.93 5.78 41.84
CA GLU A 60 39.06 6.50 40.90
C GLU A 60 38.36 5.55 39.91
N LEU A 61 39.11 4.57 39.38
CA LEU A 61 38.54 3.54 38.51
C LEU A 61 37.44 2.72 39.21
N ARG A 62 37.67 2.34 40.48
CA ARG A 62 36.66 1.63 41.26
C ARG A 62 35.45 2.51 41.52
N ASP A 63 35.64 3.77 41.89
CA ASP A 63 34.54 4.70 42.18
C ASP A 63 33.71 4.98 40.91
N ALA A 64 34.35 5.09 39.74
CA ALA A 64 33.67 5.25 38.45
C ALA A 64 32.85 4.02 38.06
N VAL A 65 33.44 2.82 38.15
CA VAL A 65 32.71 1.55 37.96
C VAL A 65 31.56 1.45 38.96
N GLN A 66 31.73 1.99 40.18
CA GLN A 66 30.69 1.96 41.19
C GLN A 66 29.51 2.92 40.91
N ARG A 67 29.74 4.03 40.20
CA ARG A 67 28.66 4.96 39.81
C ARG A 67 28.02 4.63 38.47
N ALA A 68 28.66 3.79 37.66
CA ALA A 68 28.19 3.43 36.34
C ALA A 68 26.86 2.64 36.38
N ARG A 69 25.90 3.03 35.53
CA ARG A 69 24.68 2.26 35.23
C ARG A 69 24.82 1.41 33.96
N VAL A 70 25.65 1.86 33.03
CA VAL A 70 26.00 1.14 31.79
C VAL A 70 27.51 1.15 31.61
N ALA A 71 28.06 0.04 31.12
CA ALA A 71 29.43 -0.08 30.67
C ALA A 71 29.48 -0.49 29.19
N LEU A 72 30.10 0.33 28.36
CA LEU A 72 30.38 0.06 26.95
C LEU A 72 31.78 -0.55 26.83
N CYS A 73 31.88 -1.78 26.33
CA CYS A 73 33.16 -2.46 26.10
C CYS A 73 33.51 -2.38 24.62
N LEU A 74 34.57 -1.65 24.26
CA LEU A 74 35.07 -1.58 22.88
C LEU A 74 35.89 -2.84 22.57
N VAL A 75 35.27 -3.76 21.85
CA VAL A 75 35.81 -5.10 21.62
C VAL A 75 36.65 -5.12 20.34
N THR A 76 37.96 -5.24 20.52
CA THR A 76 39.02 -5.39 19.49
C THR A 76 39.91 -6.57 19.86
N HIS A 77 40.79 -7.03 18.95
CA HIS A 77 41.79 -8.05 19.33
C HIS A 77 42.62 -7.60 20.55
N ARG A 78 42.97 -6.31 20.62
CA ARG A 78 43.78 -5.71 21.69
C ARG A 78 43.04 -5.68 23.02
N PHE A 79 41.74 -5.41 23.00
CA PHE A 79 40.87 -5.54 24.17
C PHE A 79 40.90 -6.96 24.75
N LEU A 80 40.84 -8.00 23.90
CA LEU A 80 40.82 -9.40 24.34
C LEU A 80 42.15 -9.85 24.96
N VAL A 81 43.29 -9.27 24.57
CA VAL A 81 44.63 -9.66 25.08
C VAL A 81 45.20 -8.72 26.14
N SER A 82 44.56 -7.57 26.38
CA SER A 82 45.01 -6.59 27.38
C SER A 82 45.04 -7.19 28.78
N ARG A 83 46.24 -7.30 29.37
CA ARG A 83 46.41 -7.78 30.75
C ARG A 83 45.64 -6.91 31.73
N PHE A 84 45.61 -5.60 31.49
CA PHE A 84 44.93 -4.66 32.36
C PHE A 84 43.41 -4.87 32.35
N VAL A 85 42.80 -4.94 31.18
CA VAL A 85 41.36 -5.17 31.03
C VAL A 85 40.97 -6.52 31.64
N ARG A 86 41.74 -7.58 31.38
CA ARG A 86 41.43 -8.93 31.87
C ARG A 86 41.61 -9.13 33.37
N GLN A 87 42.62 -8.50 33.97
CA GLN A 87 42.97 -8.72 35.38
C GLN A 87 42.30 -7.72 36.32
N HIS A 88 41.85 -6.56 35.82
CA HIS A 88 41.34 -5.47 36.66
C HIS A 88 39.96 -4.94 36.23
N GLU A 89 39.80 -4.41 35.00
CA GLU A 89 38.53 -3.76 34.60
C GLU A 89 37.38 -4.73 34.42
N LEU A 90 37.55 -5.74 33.55
CA LEU A 90 36.49 -6.67 33.19
C LEU A 90 36.00 -7.48 34.42
N PRO A 91 36.87 -7.98 35.33
CA PRO A 91 36.40 -8.59 36.57
C PRO A 91 35.58 -7.65 37.44
N ALA A 92 35.94 -6.36 37.54
CA ALA A 92 35.20 -5.37 38.33
C ALA A 92 33.82 -5.04 37.70
N LEU A 93 33.76 -4.91 36.37
CA LEU A 93 32.53 -4.68 35.63
C LEU A 93 31.59 -5.89 35.71
N LEU A 94 32.12 -7.12 35.57
CA LEU A 94 31.35 -8.36 35.72
C LEU A 94 30.84 -8.57 37.15
N ALA A 95 31.59 -8.16 38.16
CA ALA A 95 31.12 -8.15 39.54
C ALA A 95 29.92 -7.20 39.70
N ARG A 96 30.04 -5.97 39.19
CA ARG A 96 28.95 -4.98 39.22
C ARG A 96 27.75 -5.34 38.36
N GLN A 97 27.92 -6.16 37.32
CA GLN A 97 26.81 -6.66 36.52
C GLN A 97 25.81 -7.48 37.37
N ARG A 98 26.30 -8.18 38.40
CA ARG A 98 25.43 -8.90 39.36
C ARG A 98 24.60 -7.95 40.22
N ASP A 99 25.06 -6.71 40.39
CA ASP A 99 24.42 -5.66 41.19
C ASP A 99 23.62 -4.66 40.32
N GLY A 100 23.36 -4.99 39.04
CA GLY A 100 22.49 -4.23 38.15
C GLY A 100 23.17 -3.35 37.10
N LEU A 101 24.50 -3.34 37.00
CA LEU A 101 25.22 -2.69 35.89
C LEU A 101 24.93 -3.41 34.56
N ARG A 102 24.53 -2.67 33.51
CA ARG A 102 24.37 -3.25 32.17
C ARG A 102 25.67 -3.19 31.38
N LEU A 103 26.18 -4.34 31.00
CA LEU A 103 27.44 -4.48 30.27
C LEU A 103 27.16 -4.77 28.80
N ILE A 104 27.61 -3.88 27.91
CA ILE A 104 27.24 -3.86 26.49
C ILE A 104 28.50 -3.93 25.61
N PRO A 105 28.68 -4.99 24.82
CA PRO A 105 29.78 -5.08 23.87
C PRO A 105 29.50 -4.23 22.63
N VAL A 106 30.52 -3.50 22.18
CA VAL A 106 30.59 -2.77 20.92
C VAL A 106 31.71 -3.41 20.10
N VAL A 107 31.35 -4.22 19.11
CA VAL A 107 32.31 -4.96 18.27
C VAL A 107 32.96 -4.00 17.28
N VAL A 108 34.21 -3.65 17.54
CA VAL A 108 34.95 -2.66 16.75
C VAL A 108 35.68 -3.34 15.59
N GLU A 109 36.29 -4.50 15.83
CA GLU A 109 37.06 -5.28 14.84
C GLU A 109 36.56 -6.72 14.78
N ASP A 110 36.82 -7.40 13.66
CA ASP A 110 36.60 -8.84 13.55
C ASP A 110 37.58 -9.57 14.47
N CYS A 111 37.08 -10.08 15.58
CA CYS A 111 37.88 -10.75 16.59
C CYS A 111 37.08 -11.84 17.30
N ASP A 112 37.78 -12.85 17.84
CA ASP A 112 37.16 -13.99 18.53
C ASP A 112 36.68 -13.61 19.95
N TRP A 113 35.79 -12.62 20.03
CA TRP A 113 35.20 -12.18 21.30
C TRP A 113 34.14 -13.16 21.82
N VAL A 114 33.64 -14.03 20.94
CA VAL A 114 32.72 -15.14 21.28
C VAL A 114 33.39 -16.10 22.26
N SER A 115 34.71 -16.30 22.16
CA SER A 115 35.51 -17.10 23.11
C SER A 115 35.51 -16.54 24.54
N LEU A 116 35.29 -15.23 24.73
CA LEU A 116 35.13 -14.59 26.03
C LEU A 116 33.70 -14.79 26.53
N ARG A 117 33.42 -15.98 27.09
CA ARG A 117 32.11 -16.39 27.64
C ARG A 117 31.46 -15.41 28.62
N SER A 118 32.26 -14.54 29.25
CA SER A 118 31.77 -13.49 30.15
C SER A 118 31.12 -12.30 29.43
N LEU A 119 31.48 -12.06 28.16
CA LEU A 119 30.94 -11.00 27.29
C LEU A 119 29.97 -11.56 26.25
N SER A 120 30.22 -12.76 25.71
CA SER A 120 29.39 -13.36 24.65
C SER A 120 28.00 -13.84 25.10
N ARG A 121 27.67 -13.71 26.40
CA ARG A 121 26.32 -13.92 26.94
C ARG A 121 25.42 -12.69 26.86
N THR A 122 25.97 -11.53 26.48
CA THR A 122 25.19 -10.30 26.24
C THR A 122 25.14 -9.98 24.74
N GLN A 123 23.98 -9.52 24.26
CA GLN A 123 23.80 -9.21 22.84
C GLN A 123 24.52 -7.89 22.49
N ALA A 124 25.30 -7.90 21.41
CA ALA A 124 25.94 -6.68 20.89
C ALA A 124 24.89 -5.66 20.46
N ILE A 125 25.06 -4.41 20.87
CA ILE A 125 24.08 -3.33 20.70
C ILE A 125 23.91 -2.89 19.23
N LEU A 126 24.86 -3.18 18.34
CA LEU A 126 24.82 -2.86 16.91
C LEU A 126 24.89 -4.12 16.01
N GLY A 127 24.66 -5.30 16.58
CA GLY A 127 24.94 -6.60 15.93
C GLY A 127 26.44 -6.95 15.92
N ASP A 128 26.78 -8.08 15.28
CA ASP A 128 28.14 -8.65 15.31
C ASP A 128 29.06 -8.12 14.19
N ALA A 129 28.55 -7.25 13.32
CA ALA A 129 29.32 -6.68 12.22
C ALA A 129 30.36 -5.66 12.74
N PRO A 130 31.67 -5.82 12.43
CA PRO A 130 32.72 -4.93 12.90
C PRO A 130 32.59 -3.49 12.39
N LEU A 131 32.70 -2.51 13.30
CA LEU A 131 32.68 -1.09 12.94
C LEU A 131 33.86 -0.66 12.06
N SER A 132 35.01 -1.33 12.16
CA SER A 132 36.22 -1.03 11.38
C SER A 132 36.05 -1.18 9.86
N ASN A 133 35.08 -1.98 9.42
CA ASN A 133 34.88 -2.32 8.01
C ASN A 133 33.86 -1.42 7.31
N LEU A 134 33.33 -0.41 8.01
CA LEU A 134 32.28 0.47 7.50
C LEU A 134 32.85 1.72 6.83
N PRO A 135 32.26 2.19 5.71
CA PRO A 135 32.55 3.53 5.18
C PRO A 135 32.28 4.62 6.21
N GLN A 136 33.02 5.73 6.21
CA GLN A 136 32.93 6.78 7.25
C GLN A 136 31.49 7.28 7.50
N ALA A 137 30.71 7.52 6.45
CA ALA A 137 29.32 7.96 6.58
C ALA A 137 28.34 6.89 7.12
N GLU A 138 28.70 5.62 7.03
CA GLU A 138 27.96 4.50 7.66
C GLU A 138 28.43 4.32 9.10
N LEU A 139 29.73 4.47 9.36
CA LEU A 139 30.30 4.44 10.71
C LEU A 139 29.70 5.53 11.60
N ASP A 140 29.66 6.78 11.12
CA ASP A 140 29.06 7.89 11.88
C ASP A 140 27.59 7.61 12.19
N ARG A 141 26.82 7.07 11.23
CA ARG A 141 25.42 6.64 11.43
C ARG A 141 25.28 5.52 12.46
N ARG A 142 26.17 4.53 12.46
CA ARG A 142 26.14 3.41 13.42
C ARG A 142 26.49 3.88 14.83
N LEU A 143 27.34 4.88 14.96
CA LEU A 143 27.63 5.53 16.25
C LEU A 143 26.44 6.39 16.74
N ASP A 144 25.71 7.07 15.85
CA ASP A 144 24.45 7.75 16.19
C ASP A 144 23.36 6.76 16.62
N GLU A 145 23.25 5.62 15.93
CA GLU A 145 22.33 4.53 16.26
C GLU A 145 22.61 3.94 17.66
N LEU A 146 23.90 3.75 17.98
CA LEU A 146 24.35 3.28 19.29
C LEU A 146 23.82 4.17 20.41
N TRP A 147 23.87 5.48 20.22
CA TRP A 147 23.40 6.46 21.19
C TRP A 147 21.88 6.40 21.40
N LEU A 148 21.11 6.35 20.30
CA LEU A 148 19.65 6.25 20.39
C LEU A 148 19.21 4.96 21.08
N ARG A 149 19.88 3.84 20.80
CA ARG A 149 19.67 2.56 21.50
C ARG A 149 20.07 2.63 22.98
N LEU A 150 21.07 3.43 23.33
CA LEU A 150 21.51 3.64 24.71
C LEU A 150 20.46 4.42 25.52
N ILE A 151 19.94 5.53 24.97
CA ILE A 151 18.92 6.36 25.63
C ILE A 151 17.62 5.57 25.84
N SER A 152 17.14 4.87 24.80
CA SER A 152 15.88 4.10 24.90
C SER A 152 15.96 3.00 25.96
N ARG A 153 17.11 2.32 26.06
CA ARG A 153 17.34 1.27 27.07
C ARG A 153 17.54 1.82 28.47
N LEU A 154 18.12 3.01 28.61
CA LEU A 154 18.36 3.63 29.92
C LEU A 154 17.08 4.05 30.64
N GLN A 155 15.90 3.97 30.00
CA GLN A 155 14.61 4.41 30.55
C GLN A 155 14.78 5.71 31.35
N LEU A 156 15.41 6.71 30.73
CA LEU A 156 15.40 8.05 31.27
C LEU A 156 13.94 8.52 31.20
N GLY A 157 13.24 8.29 32.31
CA GLY A 157 11.89 8.79 32.53
C GLY A 157 11.87 10.27 32.17
N LYS A 158 10.90 10.61 31.32
CA LYS A 158 10.66 11.89 30.64
C LYS A 158 11.32 12.03 29.26
N ALA A 159 10.81 11.27 28.30
CA ALA A 159 10.83 11.67 26.88
C ALA A 159 10.18 13.05 26.65
N ASP A 160 9.37 13.53 27.61
CA ASP A 160 8.70 14.82 27.62
C ASP A 160 9.63 16.04 27.82
N GLU A 161 10.87 15.84 28.30
CA GLU A 161 11.86 16.92 28.54
C GLU A 161 13.00 16.95 27.49
N VAL A 162 12.90 16.14 26.43
CA VAL A 162 13.92 16.06 25.37
C VAL A 162 13.57 17.03 24.23
N ASP A 163 14.48 17.96 23.94
CA ASP A 163 14.39 18.85 22.78
C ASP A 163 14.80 18.08 21.51
N TRP A 164 13.82 17.63 20.74
CA TRP A 164 14.03 16.87 19.51
C TRP A 164 14.26 17.81 18.32
N PRO A 165 15.21 17.49 17.41
CA PRO A 165 15.37 18.28 16.19
C PRO A 165 14.11 18.18 15.32
N ALA A 166 13.81 19.26 14.60
CA ALA A 166 12.72 19.28 13.64
C ALA A 166 12.98 18.26 12.50
N PRO A 167 11.96 17.52 12.05
CA PRO A 167 12.06 16.67 10.87
C PRO A 167 12.46 17.47 9.62
N TYR A 168 13.17 16.82 8.69
CA TYR A 168 13.52 17.40 7.39
C TYR A 168 12.28 17.74 6.57
N THR A 169 11.25 16.88 6.62
CA THR A 169 9.97 17.14 5.97
C THR A 169 8.80 16.79 6.88
N ILE A 170 7.77 17.63 6.84
CA ILE A 170 6.50 17.41 7.52
C ILE A 170 5.40 17.74 6.51
N ASP A 171 4.61 16.74 6.13
CA ASP A 171 3.39 16.95 5.36
C ASP A 171 2.21 16.26 6.06
N LEU A 172 1.34 17.09 6.63
CA LEU A 172 0.08 16.67 7.25
C LEU A 172 -1.13 17.25 6.49
N HIS A 173 -0.90 17.77 5.29
CA HIS A 173 -1.88 18.56 4.57
C HIS A 173 -3.06 17.72 4.05
N ALA A 174 -2.84 16.43 3.83
CA ALA A 174 -3.87 15.51 3.34
C ALA A 174 -4.72 14.85 4.46
N MET A 175 -4.48 15.20 5.73
CA MET A 175 -5.29 14.73 6.85
C MET A 175 -6.51 15.62 7.07
N SER A 176 -7.65 15.03 7.43
CA SER A 176 -8.79 15.77 7.98
C SER A 176 -8.37 16.46 9.27
N GLN A 177 -8.64 17.76 9.39
CA GLN A 177 -8.28 18.59 10.56
C GLN A 177 -9.56 19.00 11.31
N PRO A 178 -10.20 18.06 12.04
CA PRO A 178 -11.47 18.32 12.71
C PRO A 178 -11.32 19.44 13.74
N SER A 179 -12.30 20.33 13.79
CA SER A 179 -12.47 21.37 14.82
C SER A 179 -12.71 20.79 16.22
N VAL A 180 -13.20 19.55 16.29
CA VAL A 180 -13.50 18.83 17.53
C VAL A 180 -12.22 18.32 18.18
N GLN A 181 -12.08 18.53 19.49
CA GLN A 181 -11.00 17.95 20.27
C GLN A 181 -11.28 16.49 20.66
N MET A 182 -10.23 15.68 20.69
CA MET A 182 -10.25 14.33 21.24
C MET A 182 -10.59 14.38 22.73
N VAL A 183 -11.55 13.56 23.16
CA VAL A 183 -11.91 13.39 24.56
C VAL A 183 -11.78 11.91 24.91
N GLY A 184 -10.99 11.60 25.93
CA GLY A 184 -10.66 10.23 26.31
C GLY A 184 -9.61 9.57 25.41
N ARG A 185 -9.51 8.24 25.51
CA ARG A 185 -8.58 7.38 24.73
C ARG A 185 -7.09 7.67 24.98
N GLU A 186 -6.76 8.10 26.20
CA GLU A 186 -5.39 8.33 26.61
C GLU A 186 -4.56 7.02 26.57
N ALA A 187 -5.21 5.87 26.81
CA ALA A 187 -4.59 4.55 26.68
C ALA A 187 -4.17 4.24 25.23
N GLU A 188 -5.06 4.45 24.27
CA GLU A 188 -4.77 4.19 22.86
C GLU A 188 -3.72 5.16 22.30
N SER A 189 -3.73 6.43 22.71
CA SER A 189 -2.65 7.38 22.39
C SER A 189 -1.32 6.95 23.02
N HIS A 190 -1.35 6.39 24.23
CA HIS A 190 -0.16 5.88 24.90
C HIS A 190 0.44 4.68 24.14
N GLU A 191 -0.37 3.75 23.67
CA GLU A 191 0.08 2.63 22.84
C GLU A 191 0.73 3.09 21.53
N LEU A 192 0.19 4.12 20.87
CA LEU A 192 0.84 4.73 19.70
C LEU A 192 2.21 5.33 20.02
N ASN A 193 2.36 5.95 21.20
CA ASN A 193 3.65 6.45 21.67
C ASN A 193 4.64 5.31 21.95
N ILE A 194 4.19 4.23 22.61
CA ILE A 194 5.01 3.03 22.85
C ILE A 194 5.51 2.49 21.51
N ALA A 195 4.62 2.30 20.54
CA ALA A 195 4.96 1.80 19.22
C ALA A 195 5.97 2.69 18.48
N TRP A 196 5.86 4.02 18.56
CA TRP A 196 6.84 4.94 17.96
C TRP A 196 8.23 4.85 18.60
N THR A 197 8.27 4.64 19.93
CA THR A 197 9.53 4.49 20.67
C THR A 197 10.17 3.11 20.52
N SER A 198 9.38 2.12 20.09
CA SER A 198 9.84 0.75 19.82
C SER A 198 10.62 0.69 18.51
N TRP A 199 11.76 0.00 18.55
CA TRP A 199 12.53 -0.34 17.34
C TRP A 199 12.10 -1.68 16.72
N GLU A 200 11.25 -2.44 17.42
CA GLU A 200 10.72 -3.73 16.96
C GLU A 200 9.41 -3.51 16.19
N THR A 201 8.58 -2.60 16.68
CA THR A 201 7.31 -2.26 16.05
C THR A 201 7.55 -1.46 14.77
N LYS A 202 7.00 -1.95 13.66
CA LYS A 202 7.05 -1.32 12.34
C LYS A 202 5.67 -0.87 11.90
N VAL A 203 4.62 -1.55 12.33
CA VAL A 203 3.25 -1.20 11.96
C VAL A 203 2.37 -1.16 13.20
N VAL A 204 1.53 -0.12 13.29
CA VAL A 204 0.35 -0.14 14.16
C VAL A 204 -0.89 -0.06 13.30
N SER A 205 -1.78 -1.03 13.44
CA SER A 205 -3.09 -1.05 12.79
C SER A 205 -4.18 -0.75 13.81
N VAL A 206 -4.76 0.45 13.75
CA VAL A 206 -5.88 0.89 14.59
C VAL A 206 -7.19 0.45 13.93
N VAL A 207 -7.86 -0.54 14.50
CA VAL A 207 -9.05 -1.18 13.94
C VAL A 207 -10.27 -0.87 14.81
N GLY A 208 -11.40 -0.48 14.23
CA GLY A 208 -12.62 -0.27 15.00
C GLY A 208 -13.82 0.13 14.15
N HIS A 209 -15.02 0.05 14.72
CA HIS A 209 -16.25 0.37 14.00
C HIS A 209 -16.31 1.84 13.51
N ALA A 210 -17.25 2.12 12.61
CA ALA A 210 -17.51 3.49 12.18
C ALA A 210 -17.92 4.38 13.37
N GLY A 211 -17.48 5.63 13.37
CA GLY A 211 -17.75 6.56 14.48
C GLY A 211 -16.99 6.29 15.79
N ALA A 212 -16.08 5.31 15.84
CA ALA A 212 -15.28 5.01 17.04
C ALA A 212 -14.24 6.10 17.39
N GLY A 213 -13.92 7.00 16.45
CA GLY A 213 -12.97 8.09 16.64
C GLY A 213 -11.55 7.83 16.14
N LYS A 214 -11.33 6.82 15.28
CA LYS A 214 -10.00 6.45 14.76
C LYS A 214 -9.24 7.61 14.09
N SER A 215 -9.90 8.33 13.17
CA SER A 215 -9.30 9.48 12.49
C SER A 215 -9.01 10.63 13.44
N LEU A 216 -9.86 10.82 14.46
CA LEU A 216 -9.64 11.81 15.51
C LEU A 216 -8.47 11.42 16.43
N LEU A 217 -8.31 10.12 16.75
CA LEU A 217 -7.15 9.59 17.48
C LEU A 217 -5.87 9.85 16.70
N ALA A 218 -5.82 9.49 15.42
CA ALA A 218 -4.66 9.69 14.57
C ALA A 218 -4.28 11.17 14.47
N TRP A 219 -5.26 12.05 14.25
CA TRP A 219 -5.03 13.51 14.20
C TRP A 219 -4.56 14.07 15.55
N SER A 220 -5.22 13.70 16.65
CA SER A 220 -4.87 14.17 17.99
C SER A 220 -3.45 13.73 18.38
N TRP A 221 -3.11 12.47 18.10
CA TRP A 221 -1.77 11.94 18.32
C TRP A 221 -0.72 12.68 17.50
N LEU A 222 -0.98 12.96 16.21
CA LEU A 222 -0.09 13.77 15.38
C LEU A 222 0.11 15.19 15.94
N GLN A 223 -0.93 15.82 16.50
CA GLN A 223 -0.78 17.12 17.16
C GLN A 223 0.07 17.04 18.43
N GLN A 224 -0.08 15.98 19.24
CA GLN A 224 0.76 15.73 20.41
C GLN A 224 2.23 15.51 19.99
N MET A 225 2.46 14.72 18.94
CA MET A 225 3.79 14.47 18.37
C MET A 225 4.43 15.76 17.83
N ARG A 226 3.65 16.63 17.18
CA ARG A 226 4.13 17.92 16.66
C ARG A 226 4.69 18.83 17.76
N GLN A 227 4.11 18.81 18.96
CA GLN A 227 4.62 19.57 20.11
C GLN A 227 6.02 19.11 20.55
N ARG A 228 6.44 17.91 20.14
CA ARG A 228 7.73 17.28 20.47
C ARG A 228 8.63 17.13 19.25
N ASN A 229 8.42 17.94 18.21
CA ASN A 229 9.12 17.82 16.91
C ASN A 229 9.13 16.37 16.38
N PHE A 230 8.02 15.65 16.59
CA PHE A 230 7.83 14.26 16.18
C PHE A 230 8.85 13.27 16.76
N ALA A 231 9.43 13.60 17.91
CA ALA A 231 10.26 12.71 18.73
C ALA A 231 11.33 11.94 17.92
N GLY A 232 12.05 12.66 17.07
CA GLY A 232 13.19 12.14 16.29
C GLY A 232 12.84 11.54 14.93
N ALA A 233 11.70 11.90 14.33
CA ALA A 233 11.40 11.57 12.94
C ALA A 233 12.23 12.43 11.97
N HIS A 234 12.78 11.83 10.92
CA HIS A 234 13.41 12.56 9.81
C HIS A 234 12.36 13.04 8.80
N HIS A 235 11.34 12.23 8.55
CA HIS A 235 10.25 12.53 7.64
C HIS A 235 8.92 12.20 8.30
N VAL A 236 7.94 13.08 8.16
CA VAL A 236 6.57 12.86 8.64
C VAL A 236 5.62 13.06 7.47
N PHE A 237 4.81 12.05 7.18
CA PHE A 237 3.78 12.12 6.15
C PHE A 237 2.49 11.51 6.65
N ALA A 238 1.38 12.23 6.52
CA ALA A 238 0.07 11.75 6.93
C ALA A 238 -0.98 11.98 5.85
N TRP A 239 -1.81 10.97 5.60
CA TRP A 239 -2.79 10.93 4.52
C TRP A 239 -4.10 10.31 4.99
N SER A 240 -5.24 10.99 4.76
CA SER A 240 -6.57 10.39 4.96
C SER A 240 -7.18 10.04 3.61
N PHE A 241 -7.41 8.76 3.35
CA PHE A 241 -8.13 8.29 2.17
C PHE A 241 -9.59 8.76 2.18
N SER A 242 -10.24 8.78 3.35
CA SER A 242 -11.62 9.24 3.49
C SER A 242 -11.81 10.75 3.25
N GLY A 243 -10.79 11.58 3.51
CA GLY A 243 -10.87 13.04 3.37
C GLY A 243 -10.63 13.57 1.95
N GLN A 244 -10.17 12.74 1.01
CA GLN A 244 -9.82 13.19 -0.35
C GLN A 244 -11.01 13.29 -1.32
N GLY A 245 -12.19 12.84 -0.90
CA GLY A 245 -13.30 12.65 -1.84
C GLY A 245 -13.37 11.23 -2.36
N GLY A 246 -14.59 10.73 -2.51
CA GLY A 246 -14.97 9.47 -3.16
C GLY A 246 -15.58 8.44 -2.20
N THR A 247 -16.84 8.04 -2.41
CA THR A 247 -17.32 6.75 -1.90
C THR A 247 -16.74 5.64 -2.76
N GLY A 248 -15.93 4.76 -2.17
CA GLY A 248 -15.28 3.64 -2.86
C GLY A 248 -14.00 4.04 -3.62
N ALA A 249 -13.51 3.12 -4.46
CA ALA A 249 -12.25 3.22 -5.22
C ALA A 249 -12.16 4.41 -6.22
N ALA A 250 -13.17 5.30 -6.25
CA ALA A 250 -13.31 6.39 -7.22
C ALA A 250 -12.50 7.64 -6.94
N GLY A 251 -12.34 8.03 -5.67
CA GLY A 251 -11.70 9.30 -5.32
C GLY A 251 -10.48 9.14 -4.41
N ALA A 252 -10.45 8.11 -3.58
CA ALA A 252 -9.29 7.78 -2.76
C ALA A 252 -8.46 6.70 -3.47
N THR A 253 -7.53 7.09 -4.32
CA THR A 253 -6.62 6.14 -4.96
C THR A 253 -5.32 6.01 -4.18
N SER A 254 -4.79 4.80 -4.12
CA SER A 254 -3.39 4.54 -3.75
C SER A 254 -2.43 5.45 -4.54
N GLU A 255 -2.72 5.71 -5.81
CA GLU A 255 -1.91 6.54 -6.69
C GLU A 255 -1.84 8.00 -6.23
N ALA A 256 -2.95 8.60 -5.80
CA ALA A 256 -2.97 9.95 -5.26
C ALA A 256 -2.09 10.07 -4.01
N PHE A 257 -2.22 9.11 -3.09
CA PHE A 257 -1.36 8.97 -1.92
C PHE A 257 0.12 8.86 -2.31
N LEU A 258 0.46 7.93 -3.21
CA LEU A 258 1.83 7.68 -3.63
C LEU A 258 2.46 8.91 -4.29
N ASN A 259 1.69 9.63 -5.11
CA ASN A 259 2.11 10.89 -5.74
C ASN A 259 2.39 11.98 -4.70
N ALA A 260 1.52 12.13 -3.71
CA ALA A 260 1.71 13.12 -2.65
C ALA A 260 2.92 12.77 -1.77
N ALA A 261 3.07 11.50 -1.39
CA ALA A 261 4.18 11.03 -0.58
C ALA A 261 5.55 11.27 -1.25
N VAL A 262 5.71 10.89 -2.52
CA VAL A 262 6.98 11.12 -3.22
C VAL A 262 7.28 12.60 -3.43
N ARG A 263 6.27 13.46 -3.65
CA ARG A 263 6.46 14.92 -3.69
C ARG A 263 6.92 15.47 -2.35
N ALA A 264 6.24 15.09 -1.27
CA ALA A 264 6.55 15.53 0.09
C ALA A 264 7.96 15.13 0.53
N TRP A 265 8.50 14.04 -0.03
CA TRP A 265 9.86 13.56 0.25
C TRP A 265 10.87 13.90 -0.84
N GLY A 266 10.61 14.97 -1.62
CA GLY A 266 11.60 15.57 -2.52
C GLY A 266 11.85 14.79 -3.82
N ARG A 267 10.92 13.92 -4.21
CA ARG A 267 10.95 13.12 -5.45
C ARG A 267 9.77 13.42 -6.40
N PRO A 268 9.50 14.69 -6.76
CA PRO A 268 8.40 15.03 -7.67
C PRO A 268 8.59 14.45 -9.08
N ASP A 269 9.83 14.15 -9.47
CA ASP A 269 10.18 13.44 -10.71
C ASP A 269 9.48 12.09 -10.83
N LEU A 270 9.17 11.44 -9.71
CA LEU A 270 8.51 10.13 -9.68
C LEU A 270 7.00 10.18 -9.85
N THR A 271 6.37 11.36 -9.89
CA THR A 271 4.90 11.46 -9.92
C THR A 271 4.28 10.96 -11.23
N ILE A 272 5.03 11.04 -12.33
CA ILE A 272 4.64 10.50 -13.64
C ILE A 272 4.95 9.00 -13.77
N GLN A 273 5.73 8.45 -12.83
CA GLN A 273 6.14 7.05 -12.81
C GLN A 273 5.03 6.16 -12.23
N SER A 274 5.21 4.84 -12.31
CA SER A 274 4.21 3.89 -11.82
C SER A 274 4.05 3.90 -10.29
N SER A 275 2.86 3.52 -9.82
CA SER A 275 2.56 3.31 -8.40
C SER A 275 3.59 2.42 -7.70
N TRP A 276 4.05 1.37 -8.39
CA TRP A 276 5.11 0.51 -7.90
C TRP A 276 6.44 1.24 -7.66
N ARG A 277 6.93 2.00 -8.65
CA ARG A 277 8.21 2.73 -8.52
C ARG A 277 8.14 3.78 -7.40
N LYS A 278 7.00 4.44 -7.25
CA LYS A 278 6.72 5.36 -6.14
C LYS A 278 6.77 4.63 -4.79
N ALA A 279 6.08 3.49 -4.66
CA ALA A 279 6.10 2.67 -3.45
C ALA A 279 7.51 2.18 -3.08
N GLN A 280 8.30 1.71 -4.07
CA GLN A 280 9.68 1.28 -3.85
C GLN A 280 10.58 2.41 -3.31
N GLU A 281 10.43 3.64 -3.84
CA GLU A 281 11.21 4.77 -3.34
C GLU A 281 10.81 5.13 -1.90
N ILE A 282 9.52 5.09 -1.57
CA ILE A 282 9.02 5.29 -0.21
C ILE A 282 9.62 4.24 0.74
N VAL A 283 9.64 2.95 0.36
CA VAL A 283 10.31 1.88 1.11
C VAL A 283 11.80 2.16 1.28
N ARG A 284 12.48 2.57 0.21
CA ARG A 284 13.92 2.88 0.22
C ARG A 284 14.26 3.99 1.21
N ILE A 285 13.44 5.04 1.25
CA ILE A 285 13.58 6.15 2.21
C ILE A 285 13.34 5.64 3.63
N CYS A 286 12.23 4.95 3.90
CA CYS A 286 11.88 4.44 5.25
C CYS A 286 12.86 3.40 5.80
N ARG A 287 13.63 2.72 4.94
CA ARG A 287 14.72 1.81 5.34
C ARG A 287 16.01 2.51 5.73
N ARG A 288 16.23 3.73 5.25
CA ARG A 288 17.46 4.51 5.47
C ARG A 288 17.26 5.60 6.52
N GLU A 289 16.02 6.07 6.66
CA GLU A 289 15.65 7.21 7.49
C GLU A 289 14.45 6.88 8.37
N ARG A 290 14.38 7.51 9.54
CA ARG A 290 13.32 7.25 10.51
C ARG A 290 12.06 8.03 10.12
N CYS A 291 11.16 7.37 9.41
CA CYS A 291 9.93 7.97 8.88
C CYS A 291 8.71 7.68 9.77
N LEU A 292 7.88 8.68 10.01
CA LEU A 292 6.53 8.50 10.57
C LEU A 292 5.51 8.63 9.44
N LEU A 293 4.89 7.50 9.05
CA LEU A 293 3.87 7.43 8.02
C LEU A 293 2.51 7.13 8.66
N VAL A 294 1.50 7.99 8.46
CA VAL A 294 0.14 7.79 8.98
C VAL A 294 -0.86 7.69 7.84
N LEU A 295 -1.57 6.56 7.74
CA LEU A 295 -2.58 6.29 6.72
C LEU A 295 -3.95 6.14 7.38
N ASP A 296 -4.82 7.14 7.23
CA ASP A 296 -6.16 7.15 7.79
C ASP A 296 -7.22 6.71 6.77
N GLY A 297 -8.18 5.88 7.19
CA GLY A 297 -9.31 5.45 6.36
C GLY A 297 -8.96 4.37 5.33
N THR A 298 -8.05 3.45 5.66
CA THR A 298 -7.55 2.45 4.71
C THR A 298 -8.61 1.43 4.27
N GLU A 299 -9.76 1.37 4.95
CA GLU A 299 -10.90 0.53 4.55
C GLU A 299 -11.41 0.80 3.13
N VAL A 300 -11.22 2.03 2.61
CA VAL A 300 -11.68 2.40 1.25
C VAL A 300 -10.93 1.59 0.18
N LEU A 301 -9.73 1.11 0.53
CA LEU A 301 -8.88 0.30 -0.33
C LEU A 301 -8.86 -1.18 0.09
N GLN A 302 -9.68 -1.59 1.08
CA GLN A 302 -9.78 -2.98 1.50
C GLN A 302 -10.94 -3.71 0.83
N ASP A 303 -10.77 -5.01 0.62
CA ASP A 303 -11.83 -5.87 0.09
C ASP A 303 -12.87 -6.17 1.17
N ALA A 304 -14.15 -6.06 0.81
CA ALA A 304 -15.29 -6.31 1.70
C ALA A 304 -15.81 -7.76 1.64
N ARG A 305 -15.32 -8.59 0.70
CA ARG A 305 -15.82 -9.95 0.46
C ARG A 305 -15.27 -10.92 1.48
N HIS A 306 -16.10 -11.88 1.89
CA HIS A 306 -15.79 -12.80 2.99
C HIS A 306 -14.45 -13.56 2.86
N ALA A 307 -14.00 -13.91 1.64
CA ALA A 307 -12.75 -14.64 1.43
C ALA A 307 -11.48 -13.77 1.45
N LEU A 308 -11.62 -12.47 1.15
CA LEU A 308 -10.51 -11.50 1.07
C LEU A 308 -10.70 -10.34 2.06
N ARG A 309 -11.60 -10.50 3.03
CA ARG A 309 -12.04 -9.40 3.89
C ARG A 309 -10.84 -8.74 4.57
N GLY A 310 -10.71 -7.43 4.38
CA GLY A 310 -9.62 -6.62 4.96
C GLY A 310 -8.31 -6.61 4.16
N THR A 311 -8.17 -7.40 3.09
CA THR A 311 -6.98 -7.32 2.22
C THR A 311 -6.96 -6.00 1.48
N ILE A 312 -5.80 -5.35 1.38
CA ILE A 312 -5.63 -4.15 0.57
C ILE A 312 -5.68 -4.54 -0.91
N SER A 313 -6.65 -4.00 -1.64
CA SER A 313 -6.94 -4.30 -3.04
C SER A 313 -5.92 -3.68 -4.02
N ASP A 314 -5.28 -2.56 -3.63
CA ASP A 314 -4.22 -1.96 -4.44
C ASP A 314 -2.86 -2.62 -4.16
N ILE A 315 -2.24 -3.15 -5.21
CA ILE A 315 -1.06 -4.00 -5.08
C ILE A 315 0.20 -3.20 -4.72
N ALA A 316 0.33 -1.97 -5.22
CA ALA A 316 1.47 -1.12 -4.87
C ALA A 316 1.43 -0.72 -3.39
N LEU A 317 0.25 -0.38 -2.87
CA LEU A 317 0.03 -0.08 -1.45
C LEU A 317 0.16 -1.34 -0.59
N ALA A 318 -0.42 -2.47 -1.00
CA ALA A 318 -0.29 -3.75 -0.28
C ALA A 318 1.18 -4.14 -0.13
N ARG A 319 1.98 -4.02 -1.20
CA ARG A 319 3.41 -4.28 -1.15
C ARG A 319 4.14 -3.28 -0.26
N LEU A 320 3.85 -1.98 -0.38
CA LEU A 320 4.43 -0.96 0.47
C LEU A 320 4.24 -1.31 1.96
N VAL A 321 3.01 -1.63 2.34
CA VAL A 321 2.66 -2.01 3.72
C VAL A 321 3.44 -3.27 4.14
N ALA A 322 3.46 -4.31 3.32
CA ALA A 322 4.19 -5.56 3.61
C ALA A 322 5.71 -5.34 3.77
N GLU A 323 6.33 -4.55 2.90
CA GLU A 323 7.76 -4.25 2.94
C GLU A 323 8.15 -3.42 4.17
N LEU A 324 7.34 -2.42 4.51
CA LEU A 324 7.54 -1.61 5.71
C LEU A 324 7.29 -2.42 6.98
N ALA A 325 6.32 -3.33 6.99
CA ALA A 325 6.06 -4.23 8.11
C ALA A 325 7.25 -5.15 8.38
N ARG A 326 7.93 -5.64 7.35
CA ARG A 326 9.14 -6.46 7.50
C ARG A 326 10.34 -5.64 7.98
N ARG A 327 10.60 -4.49 7.36
CA ARG A 327 11.82 -3.72 7.64
C ARG A 327 11.69 -2.24 7.31
N GLN A 328 11.77 -1.42 8.36
CA GLN A 328 11.98 0.03 8.29
C GLN A 328 12.62 0.56 9.60
N LEU A 329 13.06 1.82 9.61
CA LEU A 329 13.61 2.48 10.80
C LEU A 329 12.56 3.23 11.62
N GLY A 330 11.42 3.57 11.01
CA GLY A 330 10.33 4.32 11.64
C GLY A 330 9.07 3.49 11.86
N LEU A 331 7.92 4.14 11.76
CA LEU A 331 6.60 3.55 12.05
C LEU A 331 5.59 3.90 10.96
N LEU A 332 4.84 2.89 10.54
CA LEU A 332 3.61 3.03 9.76
C LEU A 332 2.41 2.85 10.70
N ALA A 333 1.63 3.92 10.93
CA ALA A 333 0.36 3.86 11.65
C ALA A 333 -0.80 3.88 10.64
N MET A 334 -1.74 2.94 10.75
CA MET A 334 -2.88 2.83 9.84
C MET A 334 -4.19 2.83 10.63
N THR A 335 -5.24 3.47 10.12
CA THR A 335 -6.60 3.32 10.66
C THR A 335 -7.48 2.56 9.66
N SER A 336 -8.31 1.66 10.18
CA SER A 336 -9.29 0.92 9.37
C SER A 336 -10.50 0.45 10.17
N ARG A 337 -11.57 0.06 9.47
CA ARG A 337 -12.69 -0.71 10.03
C ARG A 337 -12.39 -2.20 10.16
N GLU A 338 -11.47 -2.70 9.35
CA GLU A 338 -11.11 -4.11 9.26
C GLU A 338 -9.59 -4.28 9.40
N PRO A 339 -9.11 -5.34 10.09
CA PRO A 339 -7.69 -5.60 10.19
C PRO A 339 -7.09 -5.89 8.79
N VAL A 340 -5.83 -5.50 8.59
CA VAL A 340 -5.08 -5.89 7.40
C VAL A 340 -4.50 -7.30 7.63
N PRO A 341 -4.94 -8.33 6.88
CA PRO A 341 -4.43 -9.68 7.05
C PRO A 341 -2.97 -9.79 6.58
N GLY A 342 -2.23 -10.74 7.16
CA GLY A 342 -0.85 -11.08 6.73
C GLY A 342 0.26 -10.16 7.25
N LEU A 343 -0.03 -9.24 8.18
CA LEU A 343 1.02 -8.47 8.87
C LEU A 343 1.84 -9.38 9.81
N PRO A 344 3.18 -9.27 9.87
CA PRO A 344 4.01 -10.10 10.74
C PRO A 344 3.73 -9.83 12.23
N VAL A 345 3.50 -10.88 13.02
CA VAL A 345 3.11 -10.75 14.43
C VAL A 345 4.23 -10.16 15.29
N GLU A 346 5.49 -10.32 14.87
CA GLU A 346 6.66 -9.84 15.60
C GLU A 346 6.88 -8.33 15.46
N THR A 347 6.37 -7.73 14.38
CA THR A 347 6.65 -6.32 14.03
C THR A 347 5.40 -5.47 13.86
N ALA A 348 4.21 -6.07 13.84
CA ALA A 348 2.94 -5.38 13.73
C ALA A 348 2.10 -5.50 15.00
N VAL A 349 1.52 -4.38 15.43
CA VAL A 349 0.59 -4.32 16.57
C VAL A 349 -0.79 -3.94 16.05
N THR A 350 -1.82 -4.71 16.44
CA THR A 350 -3.22 -4.34 16.17
C THR A 350 -3.82 -3.73 17.43
N LEU A 351 -4.25 -2.47 17.33
CA LEU A 351 -4.94 -1.75 18.38
C LEU A 351 -6.43 -1.72 18.05
N VAL A 352 -7.23 -2.44 18.84
CA VAL A 352 -8.67 -2.49 18.64
C VAL A 352 -9.33 -1.35 19.41
N MET A 353 -9.98 -0.44 18.69
CA MET A 353 -10.82 0.63 19.23
C MET A 353 -12.25 0.11 19.40
N ASP A 354 -12.48 -0.50 20.56
CA ASP A 354 -13.80 -0.91 21.02
C ASP A 354 -14.62 0.30 21.50
N GLU A 355 -15.72 0.04 22.20
CA GLU A 355 -16.49 1.04 22.94
C GLU A 355 -15.63 1.91 23.87
N LEU A 356 -16.06 3.16 24.10
CA LEU A 356 -15.41 4.05 25.07
C LEU A 356 -15.49 3.46 26.48
N LEU A 357 -14.49 3.79 27.31
CA LEU A 357 -14.62 3.60 28.75
C LEU A 357 -15.79 4.45 29.28
N GLU A 358 -16.43 4.01 30.36
CA GLU A 358 -17.61 4.70 30.91
C GLU A 358 -17.31 6.17 31.26
N ALA A 359 -16.16 6.42 31.88
CA ALA A 359 -15.71 7.77 32.20
C ALA A 359 -15.52 8.65 30.95
N ASP A 360 -15.01 8.06 29.86
CA ASP A 360 -14.80 8.78 28.60
C ASP A 360 -16.11 9.03 27.86
N ALA A 361 -17.06 8.09 27.91
CA ALA A 361 -18.41 8.28 27.38
C ALA A 361 -19.12 9.47 28.05
N ARG A 362 -19.05 9.56 29.39
CA ARG A 362 -19.56 10.70 30.16
C ARG A 362 -18.87 12.00 29.74
N ARG A 363 -17.55 12.00 29.56
CA ARG A 363 -16.77 13.18 29.12
C ARG A 363 -17.16 13.61 27.71
N VAL A 364 -17.34 12.69 26.77
CA VAL A 364 -17.77 12.97 25.39
C VAL A 364 -19.15 13.62 25.39
N LEU A 365 -20.10 13.09 26.16
CA LEU A 365 -21.44 13.66 26.30
C LEU A 365 -21.40 15.07 26.90
N ARG A 366 -20.70 15.28 28.03
CA ARG A 366 -20.55 16.61 28.66
C ARG A 366 -19.88 17.63 27.75
N ALA A 367 -18.86 17.21 26.99
CA ALA A 367 -18.15 18.10 26.07
C ALA A 367 -19.04 18.56 24.89
N GLY A 368 -19.90 17.69 24.37
CA GLY A 368 -20.84 18.03 23.30
C GLY A 368 -22.10 18.75 23.79
N PHE A 369 -22.58 18.41 24.98
CA PHE A 369 -23.86 18.87 25.53
C PHE A 369 -23.69 19.28 27.00
N PRO A 370 -23.19 20.50 27.29
CA PRO A 370 -22.90 20.93 28.66
C PRO A 370 -24.12 20.96 29.60
N ALA A 371 -25.33 21.00 29.04
CA ALA A 371 -26.59 21.02 29.77
C ALA A 371 -27.25 19.63 29.93
N ILE A 372 -26.57 18.55 29.53
CA ILE A 372 -27.08 17.18 29.70
C ILE A 372 -27.19 16.83 31.19
N SER A 373 -28.26 16.12 31.57
CA SER A 373 -28.51 15.75 32.97
C SER A 373 -27.56 14.63 33.43
N ASP A 374 -27.30 14.55 34.75
CA ASP A 374 -26.49 13.46 35.30
C ASP A 374 -27.15 12.08 35.14
N GLU A 375 -28.49 12.03 35.06
CA GLU A 375 -29.23 10.81 34.78
C GLU A 375 -28.98 10.33 33.33
N ASP A 376 -29.02 11.25 32.36
CA ASP A 376 -28.76 10.93 30.96
C ASP A 376 -27.29 10.59 30.68
N LEU A 377 -26.35 11.15 31.46
CA LEU A 377 -24.93 10.81 31.38
C LEU A 377 -24.66 9.33 31.67
N ASP A 378 -25.53 8.71 32.46
CA ASP A 378 -25.39 7.32 32.90
C ASP A 378 -26.28 6.39 32.06
N ALA A 379 -27.52 6.81 31.81
CA ALA A 379 -28.49 6.02 31.07
C ALA A 379 -28.15 5.86 29.57
N LEU A 380 -27.59 6.89 28.91
CA LEU A 380 -27.30 6.83 27.48
C LEU A 380 -26.18 5.85 27.12
N PRO A 381 -25.00 5.86 27.80
CA PRO A 381 -23.97 4.84 27.59
C PRO A 381 -24.45 3.40 27.81
N GLU A 382 -25.31 3.17 28.79
CA GLU A 382 -25.84 1.85 29.12
C GLU A 382 -26.82 1.34 28.05
N SER A 383 -27.73 2.20 27.59
CA SER A 383 -28.79 1.81 26.65
C SER A 383 -28.39 1.89 25.18
N TRP A 384 -27.58 2.86 24.77
CA TRP A 384 -27.17 3.08 23.37
C TRP A 384 -25.76 2.59 23.05
N GLY A 385 -25.06 2.04 24.05
CA GLY A 385 -23.66 1.68 23.94
C GLY A 385 -22.74 2.91 23.95
N ARG A 386 -21.43 2.63 23.98
CA ARG A 386 -20.39 3.63 24.22
C ARG A 386 -19.65 4.03 22.95
N ASN A 387 -20.34 4.05 21.81
CA ASN A 387 -19.81 4.57 20.55
C ASN A 387 -19.93 6.10 20.52
N ALA A 388 -18.81 6.79 20.28
CA ALA A 388 -18.73 8.25 20.39
C ALA A 388 -19.72 8.99 19.49
N LEU A 389 -19.85 8.58 18.22
CA LEU A 389 -20.79 9.17 17.27
C LEU A 389 -22.25 8.90 17.68
N THR A 390 -22.56 7.65 18.05
CA THR A 390 -23.91 7.26 18.47
C THR A 390 -24.37 8.08 19.68
N LEU A 391 -23.53 8.21 20.70
CA LEU A 391 -23.82 9.01 21.89
C LEU A 391 -24.06 10.49 21.55
N ARG A 392 -23.23 11.08 20.68
CA ARG A 392 -23.43 12.47 20.25
C ARG A 392 -24.75 12.66 19.51
N LEU A 393 -25.12 11.72 18.63
CA LEU A 393 -26.38 11.80 17.89
C LEU A 393 -27.58 11.70 18.83
N VAL A 394 -27.63 10.71 19.72
CA VAL A 394 -28.75 10.50 20.64
C VAL A 394 -28.93 11.70 21.58
N ALA A 395 -27.85 12.18 22.19
CA ALA A 395 -27.89 13.39 23.01
C ALA A 395 -28.30 14.62 22.19
N GLY A 396 -27.88 14.71 20.94
CA GLY A 396 -28.31 15.72 19.98
C GLY A 396 -29.83 15.72 19.76
N ALA A 397 -30.42 14.57 19.46
CA ALA A 397 -31.87 14.43 19.30
C ALA A 397 -32.64 14.82 20.58
N MET A 398 -32.14 14.41 21.75
CA MET A 398 -32.75 14.75 23.04
C MET A 398 -32.67 16.24 23.34
N SER A 399 -31.54 16.88 23.04
CA SER A 399 -31.38 18.33 23.19
C SER A 399 -32.37 19.14 22.33
N MET A 400 -32.87 18.54 21.25
CA MET A 400 -33.92 19.10 20.39
C MET A 400 -35.34 18.68 20.80
N GLY A 401 -35.51 18.06 21.98
CA GLY A 401 -36.80 17.69 22.55
C GLY A 401 -37.36 16.34 22.07
N ARG A 402 -36.57 15.50 21.37
CA ARG A 402 -36.99 14.15 20.99
C ARG A 402 -36.47 13.11 21.97
N ALA A 403 -37.38 12.58 22.78
CA ALA A 403 -37.13 11.37 23.54
C ALA A 403 -37.00 10.16 22.60
N LEU A 404 -36.09 9.25 22.91
CA LEU A 404 -35.85 8.07 22.11
C LEU A 404 -36.02 6.80 22.94
N PRO A 405 -36.82 5.81 22.46
CA PRO A 405 -36.89 4.54 23.13
C PRO A 405 -35.52 3.85 23.06
N ALA A 406 -35.11 3.20 24.15
CA ALA A 406 -33.89 2.42 24.18
C ALA A 406 -33.90 1.37 23.04
N PRO A 407 -32.77 1.17 22.35
CA PRO A 407 -32.67 0.10 21.37
C PRO A 407 -32.80 -1.26 22.07
N PRO A 408 -33.21 -2.32 21.34
CA PRO A 408 -33.30 -3.64 21.93
C PRO A 408 -31.91 -4.10 22.42
N PRO A 409 -31.83 -4.88 23.50
CA PRO A 409 -30.56 -5.28 24.12
C PRO A 409 -29.57 -5.94 23.14
N GLU A 410 -30.09 -6.71 22.19
CA GLU A 410 -29.34 -7.43 21.16
C GLU A 410 -28.84 -6.54 19.99
N ALA A 411 -29.24 -5.27 19.92
CA ALA A 411 -28.82 -4.38 18.84
C ALA A 411 -27.30 -4.19 18.83
N GLY A 412 -26.67 -4.46 17.69
CA GLY A 412 -25.25 -4.22 17.49
C GLY A 412 -24.91 -2.73 17.33
N VAL A 413 -23.63 -2.38 17.32
CA VAL A 413 -23.15 -1.00 17.09
C VAL A 413 -23.74 -0.38 15.80
N PRO A 414 -23.78 -1.07 14.64
CA PRO A 414 -24.36 -0.51 13.42
C PRO A 414 -25.86 -0.18 13.57
N ASP A 415 -26.64 -1.07 14.19
CA ASP A 415 -28.08 -0.88 14.37
C ASP A 415 -28.40 0.30 15.29
N ARG A 416 -27.62 0.45 16.38
CA ARG A 416 -27.76 1.59 17.30
C ARG A 416 -27.41 2.90 16.61
N LEU A 417 -26.35 2.91 15.78
CA LEU A 417 -25.98 4.08 15.00
C LEU A 417 -27.07 4.46 13.99
N GLU A 418 -27.62 3.51 13.23
CA GLU A 418 -28.67 3.80 12.24
C GLU A 418 -29.95 4.34 12.90
N ARG A 419 -30.33 3.80 14.07
CA ARG A 419 -31.44 4.34 14.88
C ARG A 419 -31.18 5.75 15.37
N ALA A 420 -29.97 6.03 15.86
CA ALA A 420 -29.58 7.36 16.33
C ALA A 420 -29.56 8.39 15.18
N LEU A 421 -29.07 7.99 14.00
CA LEU A 421 -29.09 8.81 12.79
C LEU A 421 -30.53 9.13 12.35
N SER A 422 -31.41 8.13 12.33
CA SER A 422 -32.83 8.34 12.02
C SER A 422 -33.49 9.31 12.98
N ALA A 423 -33.26 9.13 14.27
CA ALA A 423 -33.79 9.99 15.30
C ALA A 423 -33.40 11.47 15.11
N VAL A 424 -32.10 11.73 14.98
CA VAL A 424 -31.59 13.09 14.78
C VAL A 424 -32.10 13.66 13.46
N TYR A 425 -32.02 12.91 12.37
CA TYR A 425 -32.42 13.39 11.05
C TYR A 425 -33.89 13.85 11.03
N ASP A 426 -34.77 13.06 11.64
CA ASP A 426 -36.20 13.35 11.72
C ASP A 426 -36.53 14.53 12.66
N THR A 427 -35.60 14.98 13.52
CA THR A 427 -35.76 16.22 14.31
C THR A 427 -35.27 17.47 13.61
N LEU A 428 -34.48 17.32 12.53
CA LEU A 428 -34.01 18.46 11.76
C LEU A 428 -35.21 19.17 11.12
N ASP A 429 -35.18 20.51 11.13
CA ASP A 429 -36.09 21.32 10.34
C ASP A 429 -35.77 21.19 8.84
N VAL A 430 -36.68 21.71 8.00
CA VAL A 430 -36.56 21.59 6.54
C VAL A 430 -35.24 22.16 6.05
N SER A 431 -34.82 23.34 6.54
CA SER A 431 -33.61 23.98 6.02
C SER A 431 -32.33 23.24 6.40
N MET A 432 -32.23 22.69 7.62
CA MET A 432 -31.11 21.81 8.00
C MET A 432 -31.08 20.51 7.20
N ARG A 433 -32.24 19.90 6.88
CA ARG A 433 -32.29 18.70 6.02
C ARG A 433 -31.88 19.02 4.59
N ASP A 434 -32.28 20.17 4.07
CA ASP A 434 -31.91 20.63 2.73
C ASP A 434 -30.39 20.84 2.64
N LEU A 435 -29.80 21.55 3.60
CA LEU A 435 -28.36 21.75 3.67
C LEU A 435 -27.59 20.42 3.79
N LEU A 436 -28.00 19.56 4.73
CA LEU A 436 -27.36 18.26 4.94
C LEU A 436 -27.51 17.34 3.72
N GLY A 437 -28.69 17.36 3.07
CA GLY A 437 -28.96 16.64 1.83
C GLY A 437 -28.00 17.06 0.72
N THR A 438 -27.85 18.37 0.48
CA THR A 438 -26.92 18.88 -0.54
C THR A 438 -25.47 18.61 -0.18
N LEU A 439 -25.05 18.83 1.06
CA LEU A 439 -23.71 18.49 1.53
C LEU A 439 -23.41 17.00 1.34
N SER A 440 -24.40 16.13 1.53
CA SER A 440 -24.23 14.69 1.36
C SER A 440 -23.99 14.27 -0.08
N LEU A 441 -24.34 15.09 -1.09
CA LEU A 441 -24.09 14.77 -2.50
C LEU A 441 -22.59 14.73 -2.84
N PHE A 442 -21.79 15.46 -2.07
CA PHE A 442 -20.35 15.52 -2.27
C PHE A 442 -19.65 14.45 -1.46
N ASP A 443 -18.71 13.78 -2.11
CA ASP A 443 -17.89 12.79 -1.43
C ASP A 443 -16.66 13.39 -0.74
N ARG A 444 -16.35 14.68 -1.00
CA ARG A 444 -15.19 15.42 -0.48
C ARG A 444 -15.60 16.52 0.50
N ALA A 445 -14.62 17.03 1.26
CA ALA A 445 -14.79 18.27 2.01
C ALA A 445 -14.98 19.46 1.06
N LEU A 446 -15.95 20.33 1.35
CA LEU A 446 -16.31 21.47 0.49
C LEU A 446 -15.88 22.79 1.09
N GLY A 447 -15.26 23.64 0.28
CA GLY A 447 -15.05 25.04 0.65
C GLY A 447 -16.38 25.78 0.77
N VAL A 448 -16.44 26.79 1.64
CA VAL A 448 -17.63 27.65 1.82
C VAL A 448 -18.06 28.31 0.50
N ASP A 449 -17.12 28.58 -0.40
CA ASP A 449 -17.42 29.16 -1.73
C ASP A 449 -18.05 28.13 -2.68
N SER A 450 -17.61 26.87 -2.68
CA SER A 450 -18.22 25.78 -3.47
C SER A 450 -19.66 25.46 -3.03
N LEU A 451 -19.95 25.67 -1.74
CA LEU A 451 -21.29 25.59 -1.18
C LEU A 451 -22.27 26.60 -1.80
N ARG A 452 -21.79 27.79 -2.18
CA ARG A 452 -22.62 28.80 -2.84
C ARG A 452 -23.02 28.37 -4.25
N THR A 453 -22.17 27.62 -4.94
CA THR A 453 -22.50 27.06 -6.26
C THR A 453 -23.50 25.91 -6.14
N ALA A 454 -23.34 25.06 -5.12
CA ALA A 454 -24.24 23.94 -4.86
C ALA A 454 -25.64 24.36 -4.37
N LEU A 455 -25.73 25.50 -3.67
CA LEU A 455 -26.95 26.06 -3.08
C LEU A 455 -27.13 27.54 -3.48
N PRO A 456 -27.45 27.85 -4.75
CA PRO A 456 -27.55 29.23 -5.22
C PRO A 456 -28.68 30.03 -4.55
N ASP A 457 -29.71 29.33 -4.05
CA ASP A 457 -30.94 29.94 -3.53
C ASP A 457 -30.95 30.11 -2.00
N ALA A 458 -29.93 29.64 -1.27
CA ALA A 458 -29.86 29.73 0.18
C ALA A 458 -29.13 31.02 0.65
N PRO A 459 -29.69 31.83 1.57
CA PRO A 459 -29.00 32.99 2.12
C PRO A 459 -27.72 32.58 2.86
N PRO A 460 -26.55 33.22 2.62
CA PRO A 460 -25.28 32.82 3.25
C PRO A 460 -25.30 32.81 4.78
N ALA A 461 -26.09 33.69 5.40
CA ALA A 461 -26.23 33.76 6.86
C ALA A 461 -27.08 32.60 7.43
N ALA A 462 -28.11 32.14 6.70
CA ALA A 462 -28.92 30.99 7.09
C ALA A 462 -28.08 29.71 7.01
N ALA A 463 -27.32 29.53 5.92
CA ALA A 463 -26.42 28.40 5.74
C ALA A 463 -25.33 28.33 6.83
N ALA A 464 -24.78 29.47 7.26
CA ALA A 464 -23.79 29.50 8.34
C ALA A 464 -24.39 29.12 9.71
N HIS A 465 -25.61 29.57 10.00
CA HIS A 465 -26.32 29.23 11.24
C HIS A 465 -26.70 27.75 11.29
N GLU A 466 -27.27 27.23 10.20
CA GLU A 466 -27.63 25.82 10.05
C GLU A 466 -26.41 24.91 10.12
N HIS A 467 -25.31 25.32 9.47
CA HIS A 467 -24.04 24.61 9.57
C HIS A 467 -23.55 24.49 11.03
N ALA A 468 -23.58 25.58 11.80
CA ALA A 468 -23.16 25.54 13.21
C ALA A 468 -24.05 24.60 14.05
N ARG A 469 -25.36 24.51 13.73
CA ARG A 469 -26.28 23.57 14.37
C ARG A 469 -26.00 22.12 13.95
N LEU A 470 -25.74 21.86 12.67
CA LEU A 470 -25.36 20.52 12.20
C LEU A 470 -24.02 20.07 12.81
N GLU A 471 -23.06 21.00 12.99
CA GLU A 471 -21.75 20.74 13.60
C GLU A 471 -21.91 20.41 15.10
N SER A 472 -22.75 21.15 15.83
CA SER A 472 -22.99 20.86 17.25
C SER A 472 -23.61 19.47 17.46
N LEU A 473 -24.50 19.05 16.54
CA LEU A 473 -25.10 17.72 16.52
C LEU A 473 -24.15 16.60 16.06
N GLY A 474 -22.95 16.92 15.56
CA GLY A 474 -21.96 15.96 15.07
C GLY A 474 -22.31 15.33 13.72
N LEU A 475 -23.20 15.95 12.94
CA LEU A 475 -23.59 15.49 11.60
C LEU A 475 -22.60 15.92 10.52
N VAL A 476 -21.92 17.04 10.76
CA VAL A 476 -20.88 17.61 9.89
C VAL A 476 -19.64 17.91 10.73
N ILE A 477 -18.49 17.84 10.06
CA ILE A 477 -17.17 18.11 10.62
C ILE A 477 -16.62 19.32 9.87
N ARG A 478 -16.19 20.32 10.62
CA ARG A 478 -15.50 21.48 10.06
C ARG A 478 -14.00 21.24 10.06
N SER A 479 -13.37 21.46 8.91
CA SER A 479 -11.91 21.54 8.83
C SER A 479 -11.42 22.90 9.31
N THR A 480 -10.50 22.91 10.28
CA THR A 480 -9.89 24.14 10.80
C THR A 480 -8.96 24.82 9.79
N ARG A 481 -8.49 24.08 8.78
CA ARG A 481 -7.49 24.56 7.82
C ARG A 481 -8.10 25.40 6.70
N ASP A 482 -8.98 24.78 5.92
CA ASP A 482 -9.45 25.34 4.65
C ASP A 482 -10.88 25.89 4.77
N ARG A 483 -11.40 25.98 6.01
CA ARG A 483 -12.81 26.29 6.32
C ARG A 483 -13.78 25.38 5.57
N THR A 484 -13.36 24.15 5.26
CA THR A 484 -14.17 23.21 4.52
C THR A 484 -15.15 22.48 5.45
N ILE A 485 -16.26 22.04 4.87
CA ILE A 485 -17.31 21.27 5.55
C ILE A 485 -17.29 19.84 5.01
N GLU A 486 -17.26 18.87 5.90
CA GLU A 486 -17.27 17.45 5.57
C GLU A 486 -18.45 16.77 6.27
N VAL A 487 -19.20 15.93 5.57
CA VAL A 487 -20.21 15.06 6.19
C VAL A 487 -19.54 13.75 6.59
N HIS A 488 -19.73 13.28 7.83
CA HIS A 488 -19.19 11.99 8.26
C HIS A 488 -19.69 10.86 7.33
N PRO A 489 -18.85 9.90 6.90
CA PRO A 489 -19.23 8.91 5.88
C PRO A 489 -20.54 8.15 6.16
N GLU A 490 -20.78 7.72 7.41
CA GLU A 490 -22.04 7.06 7.80
C GLU A 490 -23.25 7.99 7.74
N VAL A 491 -23.05 9.26 8.13
CA VAL A 491 -24.11 10.28 8.03
C VAL A 491 -24.42 10.53 6.55
N ARG A 492 -23.38 10.66 5.72
CA ARG A 492 -23.49 10.88 4.27
C ARG A 492 -24.30 9.77 3.61
N GLU A 493 -23.95 8.52 3.85
CA GLU A 493 -24.63 7.37 3.25
C GLU A 493 -26.07 7.25 3.74
N TYR A 494 -26.32 7.44 5.03
CA TYR A 494 -27.67 7.47 5.58
C TYR A 494 -28.53 8.57 4.95
N VAL A 495 -27.99 9.81 4.88
CA VAL A 495 -28.70 10.96 4.33
C VAL A 495 -28.95 10.79 2.83
N ARG A 496 -28.00 10.26 2.05
CA ARG A 496 -28.20 9.97 0.62
C ARG A 496 -29.37 9.03 0.39
N ARG A 497 -29.43 7.91 1.13
CA ARG A 497 -30.53 6.94 1.04
C ARG A 497 -31.88 7.61 1.31
N ARG A 498 -31.96 8.44 2.37
CA ARG A 498 -33.18 9.19 2.72
C ARG A 498 -33.52 10.27 1.68
N PHE A 499 -32.52 11.04 1.23
CA PHE A 499 -32.71 12.14 0.29
C PHE A 499 -33.24 11.63 -1.07
N PHE A 500 -32.68 10.53 -1.58
CA PHE A 500 -33.17 9.86 -2.77
C PHE A 500 -34.60 9.31 -2.61
N ALA A 501 -34.89 8.70 -1.45
CA ALA A 501 -36.18 8.05 -1.19
C ALA A 501 -37.32 9.06 -0.96
N GLU A 502 -37.07 10.14 -0.21
CA GLU A 502 -38.10 11.09 0.22
C GLU A 502 -38.23 12.31 -0.68
N ARG A 503 -37.13 12.73 -1.33
CA ARG A 503 -37.06 13.97 -2.14
C ARG A 503 -36.39 13.75 -3.48
N ARG A 504 -36.86 12.72 -4.20
CA ARG A 504 -36.30 12.31 -5.50
C ARG A 504 -36.15 13.44 -6.51
N ALA A 505 -37.11 14.37 -6.59
CA ALA A 505 -37.04 15.48 -7.54
C ALA A 505 -35.85 16.41 -7.24
N ASP A 506 -35.65 16.76 -5.97
CA ASP A 506 -34.56 17.62 -5.51
C ASP A 506 -33.20 16.93 -5.65
N TRP A 507 -33.15 15.61 -5.40
CA TRP A 507 -31.97 14.77 -5.66
C TRP A 507 -31.54 14.86 -7.13
N LEU A 508 -32.49 14.61 -8.06
CA LEU A 508 -32.20 14.62 -9.49
C LEU A 508 -31.77 16.02 -9.94
N ALA A 509 -32.50 17.07 -9.56
CA ALA A 509 -32.18 18.45 -9.93
C ALA A 509 -30.83 18.92 -9.36
N SER A 510 -30.44 18.47 -8.18
CA SER A 510 -29.16 18.85 -7.58
C SER A 510 -27.99 18.14 -8.25
N ASN A 511 -28.10 16.83 -8.52
CA ASN A 511 -27.08 16.10 -9.26
C ASN A 511 -26.95 16.60 -10.71
N GLU A 512 -28.05 17.02 -11.34
CA GLU A 512 -28.03 17.63 -12.68
C GLU A 512 -27.21 18.93 -12.70
N ARG A 513 -27.39 19.82 -11.71
CA ARG A 513 -26.59 21.04 -11.59
C ARG A 513 -25.11 20.75 -11.42
N LEU A 514 -24.77 19.77 -10.56
CA LEU A 514 -23.38 19.37 -10.32
C LEU A 514 -22.75 18.71 -11.54
N PHE A 515 -23.53 17.96 -12.32
CA PHE A 515 -23.09 17.40 -13.59
C PHE A 515 -22.67 18.49 -14.58
N GLU A 516 -23.52 19.48 -14.80
CA GLU A 516 -23.24 20.60 -15.71
C GLU A 516 -22.05 21.45 -15.24
N GLU A 517 -21.94 21.71 -13.93
CA GLU A 517 -20.78 22.41 -13.35
C GLU A 517 -19.47 21.64 -13.56
N ALA A 518 -19.47 20.34 -13.28
CA ALA A 518 -18.31 19.48 -13.47
C ALA A 518 -17.86 19.45 -14.95
N LEU A 519 -18.81 19.41 -15.89
CA LEU A 519 -18.52 19.51 -17.32
C LEU A 519 -17.93 20.87 -17.72
N ALA A 520 -18.41 21.96 -17.12
CA ALA A 520 -17.90 23.32 -17.36
C ALA A 520 -16.49 23.53 -16.79
N CYS A 521 -16.15 22.87 -15.67
CA CYS A 521 -14.81 22.88 -15.09
C CYS A 521 -13.81 22.02 -15.86
N ALA A 522 -14.27 21.00 -16.60
CA ALA A 522 -13.40 20.11 -17.36
C ALA A 522 -12.81 20.80 -18.60
N PRO A 523 -11.47 20.81 -18.80
CA PRO A 523 -10.87 21.41 -19.98
C PRO A 523 -11.29 20.67 -21.27
N PRO A 524 -11.33 21.35 -22.43
CA PRO A 524 -11.71 20.72 -23.70
C PRO A 524 -10.82 19.52 -24.06
N ARG A 525 -9.54 19.56 -23.66
CA ARG A 525 -8.58 18.48 -23.84
C ARG A 525 -7.87 18.19 -22.52
N ILE A 526 -7.88 16.92 -22.13
CA ILE A 526 -7.16 16.41 -20.94
C ILE A 526 -5.66 16.30 -21.25
N GLU A 527 -4.80 16.93 -20.46
CA GLU A 527 -3.34 16.84 -20.62
C GLU A 527 -2.64 16.23 -19.40
N SER A 528 -3.39 15.97 -18.34
CA SER A 528 -2.92 15.35 -17.09
C SER A 528 -4.02 14.55 -16.39
N ALA A 529 -3.64 13.75 -15.38
CA ALA A 529 -4.62 13.09 -14.51
C ALA A 529 -5.51 14.10 -13.75
N THR A 530 -4.97 15.27 -13.40
CA THR A 530 -5.72 16.33 -12.71
C THR A 530 -6.84 16.90 -13.58
N ASP A 531 -6.59 17.04 -14.89
CA ASP A 531 -7.59 17.53 -15.85
C ASP A 531 -8.77 16.57 -16.03
N ALA A 532 -8.58 15.28 -15.69
CA ALA A 532 -9.63 14.27 -15.78
C ALA A 532 -10.58 14.29 -14.58
N ILE A 533 -10.18 14.86 -13.44
CA ILE A 533 -10.96 14.86 -12.19
C ILE A 533 -12.38 15.41 -12.40
N PRO A 534 -12.61 16.57 -13.06
CA PRO A 534 -13.96 17.08 -13.25
C PRO A 534 -14.82 16.17 -14.15
N LEU A 535 -14.21 15.38 -15.04
CA LEU A 535 -14.94 14.40 -15.85
C LEU A 535 -15.35 13.17 -15.05
N HIS A 536 -14.49 12.68 -14.16
CA HIS A 536 -14.85 11.61 -13.23
C HIS A 536 -15.97 12.04 -12.27
N GLU A 537 -15.92 13.29 -11.79
CA GLU A 537 -17.03 13.89 -11.03
C GLU A 537 -18.32 13.95 -11.86
N ALA A 538 -18.25 14.38 -13.13
CA ALA A 538 -19.38 14.40 -14.04
C ALA A 538 -19.98 13.00 -14.27
N MET A 539 -19.17 11.95 -14.34
CA MET A 539 -19.70 10.57 -14.45
C MET A 539 -20.58 10.21 -13.24
N ILE A 540 -20.12 10.55 -12.03
CA ILE A 540 -20.84 10.26 -10.79
C ILE A 540 -22.14 11.06 -10.71
N TYR A 541 -22.07 12.38 -10.88
CA TYR A 541 -23.25 13.25 -10.77
C TYR A 541 -24.25 12.98 -11.89
N GLY A 542 -23.79 12.80 -13.13
CA GLY A 542 -24.66 12.51 -14.27
C GLY A 542 -25.38 11.17 -14.11
N ALA A 543 -24.71 10.14 -13.60
CA ALA A 543 -25.36 8.86 -13.28
C ALA A 543 -26.44 9.05 -12.20
N ARG A 544 -26.12 9.74 -11.10
CA ARG A 544 -27.07 10.03 -10.01
C ARG A 544 -28.24 10.92 -10.45
N ALA A 545 -28.06 11.75 -11.49
CA ALA A 545 -29.10 12.55 -12.14
C ALA A 545 -29.96 11.74 -13.13
N GLY A 546 -29.63 10.48 -13.41
CA GLY A 546 -30.35 9.64 -14.38
C GLY A 546 -29.90 9.82 -15.84
N ARG A 547 -28.82 10.57 -16.10
CA ARG A 547 -28.24 10.84 -17.43
C ARG A 547 -27.25 9.74 -17.86
N HIS A 548 -27.58 8.47 -17.62
CA HIS A 548 -26.63 7.35 -17.74
C HIS A 548 -26.05 7.21 -19.15
N GLN A 549 -26.89 7.31 -20.19
CA GLN A 549 -26.43 7.22 -21.58
C GLN A 549 -25.54 8.41 -21.96
N ASP A 550 -25.92 9.62 -21.53
CA ASP A 550 -25.13 10.83 -21.83
C ASP A 550 -23.76 10.81 -21.13
N VAL A 551 -23.70 10.27 -19.91
CA VAL A 551 -22.43 9.99 -19.22
C VAL A 551 -21.56 9.05 -20.05
N LEU A 552 -22.15 7.96 -20.56
CA LEU A 552 -21.41 6.99 -21.37
C LEU A 552 -20.89 7.62 -22.67
N ASP A 553 -21.76 8.30 -23.40
CA ASP A 553 -21.46 8.81 -24.75
C ASP A 553 -20.57 10.07 -24.68
N HIS A 554 -20.98 11.09 -23.92
CA HIS A 554 -20.38 12.42 -24.00
C HIS A 554 -19.28 12.68 -22.98
N VAL A 555 -19.21 11.90 -21.90
CA VAL A 555 -18.16 12.05 -20.87
C VAL A 555 -17.13 10.96 -21.03
N TYR A 556 -17.56 9.70 -20.93
CA TYR A 556 -16.64 8.58 -20.94
C TYR A 556 -16.07 8.32 -22.34
N TRP A 557 -16.92 8.09 -23.33
CA TRP A 557 -16.49 7.73 -24.68
C TRP A 557 -15.82 8.91 -25.41
N ASP A 558 -16.49 10.06 -25.48
CA ASP A 558 -15.99 11.20 -26.25
C ASP A 558 -14.77 11.90 -25.59
N ARG A 559 -14.77 12.07 -24.26
CA ARG A 559 -13.74 12.90 -23.58
C ARG A 559 -12.65 12.08 -22.90
N LEU A 560 -12.99 11.03 -22.13
CA LEU A 560 -12.01 10.20 -21.42
C LEU A 560 -11.31 9.18 -22.32
N LEU A 561 -12.07 8.48 -23.18
CA LEU A 561 -11.53 7.51 -24.15
C LEU A 561 -11.12 8.13 -25.49
N ARG A 562 -11.65 9.31 -25.83
CA ARG A 562 -11.36 10.05 -27.08
C ARG A 562 -11.82 9.34 -28.37
N GLY A 563 -12.85 8.50 -28.28
CA GLY A 563 -13.56 7.92 -29.42
C GLY A 563 -12.67 7.44 -30.60
N ARG A 564 -12.96 7.94 -31.82
CA ARG A 564 -12.34 7.50 -33.09
C ARG A 564 -11.19 8.38 -33.66
N ALA A 565 -10.64 9.35 -32.93
CA ALA A 565 -9.58 10.25 -33.46
C ALA A 565 -8.29 9.51 -33.85
N GLN A 566 -7.39 10.05 -34.68
CA GLN A 566 -6.16 9.35 -35.11
C GLN A 566 -4.99 9.43 -34.11
N ASP A 567 -5.05 10.32 -33.11
CA ASP A 567 -3.99 10.55 -32.10
C ASP A 567 -4.29 9.85 -30.76
N ARG A 568 -4.79 8.60 -30.80
CA ARG A 568 -5.42 7.91 -29.65
C ARG A 568 -4.43 7.40 -28.62
N GLU A 569 -4.35 8.08 -27.49
CA GLU A 569 -4.16 7.39 -26.23
C GLU A 569 -5.27 7.79 -25.28
N ALA A 570 -6.02 6.79 -24.81
CA ALA A 570 -7.02 6.96 -23.78
C ALA A 570 -6.36 7.56 -22.53
N SER A 571 -7.11 8.36 -21.77
CA SER A 571 -6.62 9.00 -20.55
C SER A 571 -5.96 8.01 -19.58
N TRP A 572 -6.51 6.79 -19.46
CA TRP A 572 -5.93 5.75 -18.62
C TRP A 572 -4.55 5.26 -19.09
N ARG A 573 -4.32 5.17 -20.41
CA ARG A 573 -3.02 4.73 -20.95
C ARG A 573 -1.94 5.78 -20.76
N ARG A 574 -2.31 7.06 -20.89
CA ARG A 574 -1.36 8.18 -20.79
C ARG A 574 -1.15 8.71 -19.37
N PHE A 575 -2.19 8.67 -18.54
CA PHE A 575 -2.22 9.30 -17.21
C PHE A 575 -2.54 8.34 -16.07
N GLY A 576 -2.83 7.07 -16.36
CA GLY A 576 -3.04 6.03 -15.33
C GLY A 576 -4.38 6.08 -14.60
N THR A 577 -5.42 6.61 -15.22
CA THR A 577 -6.74 6.81 -14.59
C THR A 577 -7.60 5.54 -14.47
N ILE A 578 -7.05 4.33 -14.64
CA ILE A 578 -7.81 3.06 -14.67
C ILE A 578 -8.75 2.93 -13.45
N GLY A 579 -8.26 3.22 -12.24
CA GLY A 579 -9.07 3.14 -11.02
C GLY A 579 -10.22 4.14 -10.99
N ALA A 580 -9.96 5.39 -11.40
CA ALA A 580 -10.96 6.45 -11.43
C ALA A 580 -12.02 6.20 -12.52
N ASP A 581 -11.60 5.74 -13.71
CA ASP A 581 -12.49 5.36 -14.80
C ASP A 581 -13.42 4.20 -14.37
N LEU A 582 -12.86 3.14 -13.78
CA LEU A 582 -13.64 1.98 -13.31
C LEU A 582 -14.69 2.39 -12.28
N ALA A 583 -14.34 3.31 -11.40
CA ALA A 583 -15.24 3.75 -10.36
C ALA A 583 -16.36 4.67 -10.88
N GLY A 584 -16.05 5.56 -11.83
CA GLY A 584 -17.08 6.31 -12.56
C GLY A 584 -18.04 5.38 -13.31
N LEU A 585 -17.53 4.32 -13.96
CA LEU A 585 -18.36 3.30 -14.61
C LEU A 585 -19.21 2.50 -13.63
N THR A 586 -18.79 2.36 -12.37
CA THR A 586 -19.55 1.63 -11.34
C THR A 586 -20.92 2.26 -11.11
N GLU A 587 -21.04 3.59 -11.20
CA GLU A 587 -22.30 4.32 -11.00
C GLU A 587 -23.34 4.01 -12.10
N LEU A 588 -22.92 3.40 -13.23
CA LEU A 588 -23.84 2.94 -14.27
C LEU A 588 -24.47 1.57 -13.93
N PHE A 589 -24.05 0.90 -12.85
CA PHE A 589 -24.56 -0.39 -12.41
C PHE A 589 -25.58 -0.27 -11.28
N VAL A 590 -26.61 -1.12 -11.34
CA VAL A 590 -27.56 -1.34 -10.23
C VAL A 590 -26.99 -2.35 -9.24
N VAL A 591 -26.35 -3.39 -9.75
CA VAL A 591 -25.55 -4.35 -8.98
C VAL A 591 -24.19 -4.40 -9.64
N PRO A 592 -23.10 -4.05 -8.93
CA PRO A 592 -21.76 -4.02 -9.51
C PRO A 592 -21.46 -5.30 -10.29
N TRP A 593 -20.99 -5.09 -11.53
CA TRP A 593 -20.49 -6.12 -12.45
C TRP A 593 -21.48 -7.16 -12.93
N THR A 594 -22.74 -7.10 -12.49
CA THR A 594 -23.76 -8.12 -12.80
C THR A 594 -24.99 -7.50 -13.46
N LYS A 595 -25.47 -6.36 -12.96
CA LYS A 595 -26.69 -5.73 -13.46
C LYS A 595 -26.44 -4.26 -13.79
N LEU A 596 -26.36 -3.97 -15.08
CA LEU A 596 -26.25 -2.61 -15.60
C LEU A 596 -27.60 -1.88 -15.49
N SER A 597 -27.56 -0.55 -15.38
CA SER A 597 -28.76 0.29 -15.42
C SER A 597 -29.57 0.06 -16.70
N PRO A 598 -30.91 -0.02 -16.61
CA PRO A 598 -31.77 -0.12 -17.77
C PRO A 598 -31.75 1.13 -18.65
N LEU A 599 -31.24 2.26 -18.13
CA LEU A 599 -31.09 3.52 -18.86
C LEU A 599 -29.94 3.50 -19.89
N ILE A 600 -29.08 2.47 -19.86
CA ILE A 600 -28.09 2.24 -20.90
C ILE A 600 -28.72 1.45 -22.06
N ALA A 601 -28.55 1.97 -23.27
CA ALA A 601 -29.05 1.37 -24.49
C ALA A 601 -28.48 -0.04 -24.69
N ALA A 602 -29.31 -0.96 -25.20
CA ALA A 602 -28.94 -2.37 -25.35
C ALA A 602 -27.65 -2.58 -26.15
N ARG A 603 -27.44 -1.78 -27.21
CA ARG A 603 -26.26 -1.83 -28.09
C ARG A 603 -24.94 -1.53 -27.36
N ASP A 604 -24.96 -0.75 -26.29
CA ASP A 604 -23.76 -0.28 -25.60
C ASP A 604 -23.43 -1.13 -24.37
N ARG A 605 -24.33 -2.04 -23.97
CA ARG A 605 -24.18 -2.84 -22.73
C ARG A 605 -22.96 -3.75 -22.78
N SER A 606 -22.75 -4.44 -23.91
CA SER A 606 -21.60 -5.33 -24.07
C SER A 606 -20.28 -4.55 -23.92
N PHE A 607 -20.21 -3.36 -24.52
CA PHE A 607 -19.04 -2.49 -24.40
C PHE A 607 -18.76 -2.13 -22.92
N VAL A 608 -19.76 -1.68 -22.16
CA VAL A 608 -19.56 -1.30 -20.75
C VAL A 608 -19.07 -2.49 -19.91
N PHE A 609 -19.68 -3.67 -20.08
CA PHE A 609 -19.24 -4.88 -19.38
C PHE A 609 -17.82 -5.30 -19.78
N GLY A 610 -17.49 -5.26 -21.07
CA GLY A 610 -16.16 -5.59 -21.59
C GLY A 610 -15.10 -4.63 -21.07
N GLN A 611 -15.41 -3.34 -21.01
CA GLN A 611 -14.52 -2.28 -20.55
C GLN A 611 -14.22 -2.37 -19.06
N VAL A 612 -15.24 -2.62 -18.23
CA VAL A 612 -15.08 -2.90 -16.80
C VAL A 612 -14.23 -4.15 -16.58
N ALA A 613 -14.51 -5.23 -17.32
CA ALA A 613 -13.74 -6.47 -17.21
C ALA A 613 -12.26 -6.27 -17.59
N MET A 614 -11.99 -5.42 -18.58
CA MET A 614 -10.62 -5.04 -18.95
C MET A 614 -9.92 -4.33 -17.79
N TYR A 615 -10.53 -3.28 -17.22
CA TYR A 615 -9.95 -2.54 -16.10
C TYR A 615 -9.73 -3.40 -14.85
N LEU A 616 -10.69 -4.25 -14.50
CA LEU A 616 -10.53 -5.21 -13.40
C LEU A 616 -9.33 -6.13 -13.65
N GLY A 617 -9.15 -6.62 -14.88
CA GLY A 617 -7.99 -7.44 -15.25
C GLY A 617 -6.66 -6.68 -15.12
N MET A 618 -6.58 -5.45 -15.65
CA MET A 618 -5.39 -4.61 -15.57
C MET A 618 -4.99 -4.26 -14.13
N LEU A 619 -5.98 -4.15 -13.23
CA LEU A 619 -5.79 -3.93 -11.79
C LEU A 619 -5.47 -5.22 -11.01
N GLY A 620 -5.38 -6.37 -11.68
CA GLY A 620 -5.06 -7.67 -11.04
C GLY A 620 -6.26 -8.33 -10.37
N ARG A 621 -7.46 -7.76 -10.49
CA ARG A 621 -8.72 -8.30 -9.95
C ARG A 621 -9.31 -9.33 -10.92
N LEU A 622 -8.51 -10.33 -11.29
CA LEU A 622 -8.82 -11.29 -12.36
C LEU A 622 -10.12 -12.06 -12.09
N ASP A 623 -10.35 -12.49 -10.85
CA ASP A 623 -11.57 -13.21 -10.45
C ASP A 623 -12.83 -12.35 -10.64
N GLU A 624 -12.75 -11.03 -10.42
CA GLU A 624 -13.87 -10.11 -10.67
C GLU A 624 -14.07 -9.81 -12.15
N ALA A 625 -13.02 -9.88 -12.96
CA ALA A 625 -13.08 -9.56 -14.37
C ALA A 625 -13.86 -10.62 -15.19
N ILE A 626 -13.85 -11.90 -14.76
CA ILE A 626 -14.43 -13.01 -15.53
C ILE A 626 -15.96 -12.90 -15.65
N GLY A 627 -16.65 -12.57 -14.55
CA GLY A 627 -18.12 -12.41 -14.53
C GLY A 627 -18.65 -11.40 -15.57
N PRO A 628 -18.26 -10.11 -15.50
CA PRO A 628 -18.66 -9.10 -16.49
C PRO A 628 -18.15 -9.44 -17.89
N ALA A 629 -16.97 -10.06 -18.05
CA ALA A 629 -16.50 -10.48 -19.37
C ALA A 629 -17.41 -11.55 -20.03
N ARG A 630 -17.89 -12.54 -19.25
CA ARG A 630 -18.87 -13.53 -19.76
C ARG A 630 -20.17 -12.88 -20.19
N ILE A 631 -20.66 -11.90 -19.42
CA ILE A 631 -21.86 -11.14 -19.77
C ILE A 631 -21.62 -10.32 -21.05
N ALA A 632 -20.46 -9.69 -21.20
CA ALA A 632 -20.10 -8.93 -22.39
C ALA A 632 -20.13 -9.79 -23.67
N VAL A 633 -19.56 -11.01 -23.61
CA VAL A 633 -19.57 -11.98 -24.71
C VAL A 633 -21.00 -12.36 -25.09
N ALA A 634 -21.81 -12.77 -24.11
CA ALA A 634 -23.19 -13.18 -24.36
C ALA A 634 -24.02 -12.05 -25.01
N LEU A 635 -23.84 -10.80 -24.57
CA LEU A 635 -24.53 -9.65 -25.15
C LEU A 635 -24.04 -9.30 -26.56
N ALA A 636 -22.75 -9.49 -26.86
CA ALA A 636 -22.18 -9.14 -28.15
C ALA A 636 -22.58 -10.12 -29.27
N GLU A 637 -22.70 -11.42 -28.94
CA GLU A 637 -23.05 -12.47 -29.90
C GLU A 637 -24.38 -12.21 -30.62
N GLU A 638 -25.30 -11.51 -29.96
CA GLU A 638 -26.62 -11.17 -30.47
C GLU A 638 -26.64 -9.96 -31.41
N SER A 639 -25.63 -9.08 -31.38
CA SER A 639 -25.71 -7.75 -31.99
C SER A 639 -24.57 -7.37 -32.94
N ASP A 640 -23.33 -7.70 -32.60
CA ASP A 640 -22.13 -7.17 -33.30
C ASP A 640 -20.99 -8.20 -33.31
N PRO A 641 -20.67 -8.80 -34.48
CA PRO A 641 -19.62 -9.81 -34.57
C PRO A 641 -18.20 -9.25 -34.31
N GLU A 642 -17.95 -7.96 -34.54
CA GLU A 642 -16.65 -7.34 -34.29
C GLU A 642 -16.45 -7.18 -32.78
N ASN A 643 -17.40 -6.54 -32.09
CA ASN A 643 -17.34 -6.45 -30.64
C ASN A 643 -17.32 -7.85 -29.99
N ALA A 644 -18.07 -8.82 -30.53
CA ALA A 644 -18.07 -10.20 -30.04
C ALA A 644 -16.70 -10.87 -30.12
N SER A 645 -15.89 -10.60 -31.15
CA SER A 645 -14.51 -11.11 -31.20
C SER A 645 -13.62 -10.46 -30.15
N VAL A 646 -13.72 -9.14 -29.98
CA VAL A 646 -12.92 -8.39 -29.00
C VAL A 646 -13.18 -8.88 -27.58
N VAL A 647 -14.44 -8.94 -27.15
CA VAL A 647 -14.77 -9.34 -25.78
C VAL A 647 -14.47 -10.82 -25.53
N ALA A 648 -14.65 -11.69 -26.53
CA ALA A 648 -14.30 -13.11 -26.43
C ALA A 648 -12.78 -13.32 -26.34
N GLY A 649 -11.98 -12.64 -27.17
CA GLY A 649 -10.52 -12.69 -27.08
C GLY A 649 -10.02 -12.24 -25.70
N ASN A 650 -10.54 -11.12 -25.21
CA ASN A 650 -10.21 -10.59 -23.89
C ASN A 650 -10.64 -11.51 -22.73
N LEU A 651 -11.74 -12.24 -22.86
CA LEU A 651 -12.17 -13.25 -21.89
C LEU A 651 -11.27 -14.50 -21.96
N SER A 652 -10.96 -14.98 -23.16
CA SER A 652 -10.06 -16.12 -23.39
C SER A 652 -8.73 -15.92 -22.70
N TYR A 653 -8.11 -14.75 -22.87
CA TYR A 653 -6.83 -14.44 -22.24
C TYR A 653 -6.92 -14.41 -20.70
N LYS A 654 -8.02 -13.92 -20.12
CA LYS A 654 -8.25 -13.94 -18.66
C LYS A 654 -8.45 -15.36 -18.13
N LEU A 655 -9.22 -16.18 -18.83
CA LEU A 655 -9.43 -17.60 -18.51
C LEU A 655 -8.11 -18.37 -18.61
N LEU A 656 -7.28 -18.07 -19.60
CA LEU A 656 -5.92 -18.60 -19.73
C LEU A 656 -5.08 -18.28 -18.49
N LEU A 657 -4.98 -17.01 -18.09
CA LEU A 657 -4.21 -16.60 -16.91
C LEU A 657 -4.74 -17.27 -15.63
N ARG A 658 -6.06 -17.40 -15.49
CA ARG A 658 -6.70 -18.06 -14.35
C ARG A 658 -6.51 -19.58 -14.36
N GLY A 659 -6.18 -20.16 -15.51
CA GLY A 659 -6.01 -21.60 -15.68
C GLY A 659 -7.29 -22.38 -15.92
N GLU A 660 -8.34 -21.73 -16.41
CA GLU A 660 -9.54 -22.39 -16.95
C GLU A 660 -9.34 -22.72 -18.44
N LEU A 661 -8.36 -23.57 -18.77
CA LEU A 661 -7.88 -23.75 -20.15
C LEU A 661 -8.93 -24.27 -21.13
N ASP A 662 -9.85 -25.13 -20.70
CA ASP A 662 -10.90 -25.65 -21.58
C ASP A 662 -11.92 -24.56 -21.93
N ALA A 663 -12.31 -23.75 -20.95
CA ALA A 663 -13.16 -22.59 -21.19
C ALA A 663 -12.43 -21.56 -22.08
N ALA A 664 -11.14 -21.29 -21.80
CA ALA A 664 -10.31 -20.41 -22.63
C ALA A 664 -10.26 -20.88 -24.09
N MET A 665 -10.12 -22.19 -24.33
CA MET A 665 -10.08 -22.75 -25.69
C MET A 665 -11.39 -22.49 -26.45
N VAL A 666 -12.52 -22.81 -25.82
CA VAL A 666 -13.84 -22.58 -26.43
C VAL A 666 -14.03 -21.10 -26.75
N THR A 667 -13.70 -20.22 -25.82
CA THR A 667 -13.83 -18.77 -26.01
C THR A 667 -12.87 -18.23 -27.08
N ALA A 668 -11.63 -18.73 -27.17
CA ALA A 668 -10.69 -18.35 -28.22
C ALA A 668 -11.20 -18.73 -29.62
N GLN A 669 -11.76 -19.94 -29.75
CA GLN A 669 -12.35 -20.40 -31.01
C GLN A 669 -13.57 -19.57 -31.41
N GLN A 670 -14.42 -19.20 -30.43
CA GLN A 670 -15.53 -18.27 -30.65
C GLN A 670 -15.03 -16.90 -31.12
N ALA A 671 -13.96 -16.37 -30.52
CA ALA A 671 -13.36 -15.10 -30.94
C ALA A 671 -12.91 -15.14 -32.41
N VAL A 672 -12.20 -16.19 -32.83
CA VAL A 672 -11.76 -16.38 -34.22
C VAL A 672 -12.95 -16.48 -35.18
N ALA A 673 -13.99 -17.23 -34.81
CA ALA A 673 -15.18 -17.38 -35.63
C ALA A 673 -15.92 -16.03 -35.81
N ASN A 674 -16.06 -15.26 -34.73
CA ASN A 674 -16.67 -13.93 -34.76
C ASN A 674 -15.85 -12.93 -35.57
N ALA A 675 -14.52 -12.92 -35.41
CA ALA A 675 -13.63 -12.02 -36.16
C ALA A 675 -13.71 -12.28 -37.67
N ARG A 676 -13.71 -13.56 -38.07
CA ARG A 676 -13.88 -13.98 -39.47
C ARG A 676 -15.26 -13.56 -40.01
N ARG A 677 -16.31 -13.65 -39.19
CA ARG A 677 -17.67 -13.19 -39.54
C ARG A 677 -17.72 -11.67 -39.70
N ALA A 678 -17.03 -10.92 -38.85
CA ALA A 678 -16.90 -9.45 -38.93
C ALA A 678 -16.07 -8.99 -40.14
N ARG A 679 -15.19 -9.86 -40.67
CA ARG A 679 -14.27 -9.57 -41.79
C ARG A 679 -13.29 -8.43 -41.47
N VAL A 680 -12.89 -8.32 -40.20
CA VAL A 680 -11.89 -7.35 -39.73
C VAL A 680 -10.56 -8.07 -39.56
N ALA A 681 -9.57 -7.75 -40.39
CA ALA A 681 -8.29 -8.45 -40.41
C ALA A 681 -7.55 -8.39 -39.07
N ASP A 682 -7.53 -7.20 -38.44
CA ASP A 682 -6.87 -6.99 -37.14
C ASP A 682 -7.47 -7.88 -36.05
N GLU A 683 -8.80 -8.01 -36.02
CA GLU A 683 -9.49 -8.88 -35.06
C GLU A 683 -9.23 -10.36 -35.30
N VAL A 684 -9.08 -10.77 -36.56
CA VAL A 684 -8.70 -12.17 -36.89
C VAL A 684 -7.29 -12.45 -36.38
N ILE A 685 -6.36 -11.52 -36.58
CA ILE A 685 -4.98 -11.63 -36.12
C ILE A 685 -4.94 -11.75 -34.59
N ILE A 686 -5.60 -10.84 -33.87
CA ILE A 686 -5.65 -10.83 -32.40
C ILE A 686 -6.33 -12.09 -31.85
N SER A 687 -7.40 -12.55 -32.49
CA SER A 687 -8.10 -13.76 -32.04
C SER A 687 -7.26 -15.03 -32.25
N LEU A 688 -6.52 -15.12 -33.36
CA LEU A 688 -5.63 -16.23 -33.65
C LEU A 688 -4.45 -16.29 -32.66
N THR A 689 -3.93 -15.15 -32.21
CA THR A 689 -2.85 -15.14 -31.22
C THR A 689 -3.32 -15.55 -29.83
N HIS A 690 -4.52 -15.14 -29.39
CA HIS A 690 -5.12 -15.66 -28.18
C HIS A 690 -5.33 -17.18 -28.25
N LEU A 691 -5.80 -17.69 -29.39
CA LEU A 691 -5.94 -19.13 -29.62
C LEU A 691 -4.59 -19.86 -29.54
N ALA A 692 -3.55 -19.30 -30.17
CA ALA A 692 -2.20 -19.87 -30.12
C ALA A 692 -1.64 -19.97 -28.69
N GLN A 693 -1.89 -18.98 -27.83
CA GLN A 693 -1.47 -19.02 -26.42
C GLN A 693 -2.17 -20.14 -25.64
N VAL A 694 -3.46 -20.36 -25.87
CA VAL A 694 -4.21 -21.45 -25.21
C VAL A 694 -3.73 -22.81 -25.72
N LEU A 695 -3.54 -22.97 -27.03
CA LEU A 695 -2.98 -24.19 -27.64
C LEU A 695 -1.59 -24.49 -27.08
N LEU A 696 -0.73 -23.48 -26.96
CA LEU A 696 0.60 -23.61 -26.36
C LEU A 696 0.51 -24.10 -24.91
N ALA A 697 -0.36 -23.51 -24.08
CA ALA A 697 -0.55 -23.94 -22.69
C ALA A 697 -1.02 -25.40 -22.57
N LYS A 698 -1.87 -25.85 -23.50
CA LYS A 698 -2.32 -27.24 -23.62
C LYS A 698 -1.27 -28.17 -24.27
N ASN A 699 -0.09 -27.66 -24.59
CA ASN A 699 1.00 -28.39 -25.24
C ASN A 699 0.68 -28.87 -26.67
N GLU A 700 -0.21 -28.19 -27.38
CA GLU A 700 -0.56 -28.43 -28.78
C GLU A 700 0.31 -27.59 -29.72
N LEU A 701 1.63 -27.82 -29.65
CA LEU A 701 2.66 -26.95 -30.25
C LEU A 701 2.45 -26.70 -31.74
N GLN A 702 2.13 -27.73 -32.51
CA GLN A 702 1.95 -27.64 -33.96
C GLN A 702 0.72 -26.79 -34.33
N ALA A 703 -0.41 -26.99 -33.65
CA ALA A 703 -1.62 -26.20 -33.87
C ALA A 703 -1.41 -24.73 -33.45
N ALA A 704 -0.67 -24.50 -32.37
CA ALA A 704 -0.29 -23.14 -31.95
C ALA A 704 0.55 -22.43 -33.02
N LEU A 705 1.52 -23.14 -33.61
CA LEU A 705 2.34 -22.63 -34.69
C LEU A 705 1.52 -22.30 -35.94
N GLU A 706 0.61 -23.19 -36.33
CA GLU A 706 -0.31 -22.97 -37.47
C GLU A 706 -1.16 -21.72 -37.29
N ALA A 707 -1.74 -21.52 -36.09
CA ALA A 707 -2.50 -20.31 -35.78
C ALA A 707 -1.65 -19.03 -35.90
N CYS A 708 -0.40 -19.04 -35.43
CA CYS A 708 0.51 -17.89 -35.56
C CYS A 708 0.90 -17.62 -37.02
N VAL A 709 1.16 -18.66 -37.81
CA VAL A 709 1.49 -18.54 -39.24
C VAL A 709 0.29 -18.01 -40.03
N GLU A 710 -0.93 -18.44 -39.69
CA GLU A 710 -2.15 -17.89 -40.26
C GLU A 710 -2.27 -16.40 -39.92
N ALA A 711 -2.07 -16.00 -38.67
CA ALA A 711 -2.12 -14.60 -38.24
C ALA A 711 -1.12 -13.72 -39.03
N GLU A 712 0.12 -14.16 -39.22
CA GLU A 712 1.09 -13.45 -40.08
C GLU A 712 0.66 -13.37 -41.54
N THR A 713 0.04 -14.43 -42.04
CA THR A 713 -0.46 -14.46 -43.43
C THR A 713 -1.57 -13.43 -43.63
N VAL A 714 -2.51 -13.34 -42.68
CA VAL A 714 -3.57 -12.32 -42.69
C VAL A 714 -2.96 -10.91 -42.59
N GLN A 715 -2.02 -10.68 -41.69
CA GLN A 715 -1.32 -9.39 -41.55
C GLN A 715 -0.65 -8.96 -42.85
N ARG A 716 0.07 -9.88 -43.49
CA ARG A 716 0.78 -9.64 -44.75
C ARG A 716 -0.18 -9.29 -45.88
N GLN A 717 -1.32 -9.96 -45.95
CA GLN A 717 -2.36 -9.68 -46.94
C GLN A 717 -3.04 -8.33 -46.69
N ALA A 718 -3.28 -7.97 -45.43
CA ALA A 718 -4.02 -6.75 -45.07
C ALA A 718 -3.16 -5.48 -45.16
N THR A 719 -1.89 -5.53 -44.74
CA THR A 719 -1.04 -4.34 -44.55
C THR A 719 0.25 -4.35 -45.35
N GLY A 720 0.61 -5.49 -45.97
CA GLY A 720 1.91 -5.69 -46.61
C GLY A 720 3.08 -5.83 -45.63
N THR A 721 2.86 -5.74 -44.31
CA THR A 721 3.93 -5.98 -43.33
C THR A 721 4.22 -7.48 -43.17
N PRO A 722 5.50 -7.90 -43.18
CA PRO A 722 5.82 -9.32 -43.30
C PRO A 722 5.74 -10.11 -41.98
N LEU A 723 5.77 -9.42 -40.83
CA LEU A 723 5.87 -9.98 -39.48
C LEU A 723 4.81 -9.35 -38.58
N LEU A 724 4.41 -10.10 -37.55
CA LEU A 724 3.67 -9.53 -36.41
C LEU A 724 4.63 -8.67 -35.57
N TYR A 725 4.12 -7.60 -34.97
CA TYR A 725 4.86 -6.71 -34.07
C TYR A 725 4.07 -6.44 -32.78
N GLY A 726 4.76 -5.97 -31.73
CA GLY A 726 4.15 -5.61 -30.45
C GLY A 726 3.58 -6.79 -29.66
N GLY A 727 2.54 -6.57 -28.85
CA GLY A 727 1.93 -7.60 -27.98
C GLY A 727 1.41 -8.83 -28.73
N ILE A 728 1.03 -8.67 -30.00
CA ILE A 728 0.58 -9.77 -30.88
C ILE A 728 1.74 -10.71 -31.21
N ALA A 729 2.96 -10.18 -31.38
CA ALA A 729 4.15 -10.98 -31.65
C ALA A 729 4.60 -11.83 -30.44
N LEU A 730 4.22 -11.43 -29.22
CA LEU A 730 4.59 -12.14 -27.98
C LEU A 730 4.13 -13.60 -28.01
N ALA A 731 2.88 -13.85 -28.41
CA ALA A 731 2.33 -15.19 -28.52
C ALA A 731 3.12 -16.07 -29.49
N TYR A 732 3.48 -15.51 -30.66
CA TYR A 732 4.26 -16.26 -31.64
C TYR A 732 5.68 -16.52 -31.15
N ASN A 733 6.31 -15.54 -30.50
CA ASN A 733 7.64 -15.72 -29.91
C ASN A 733 7.65 -16.84 -28.87
N ASP A 734 6.63 -16.94 -28.01
CA ASP A 734 6.52 -18.05 -27.05
C ASP A 734 6.43 -19.41 -27.75
N VAL A 735 5.62 -19.49 -28.81
CA VAL A 735 5.47 -20.72 -29.62
C VAL A 735 6.81 -21.09 -30.27
N LEU A 736 7.55 -20.13 -30.82
CA LEU A 736 8.87 -20.37 -31.38
C LEU A 736 9.88 -20.83 -30.33
N LEU A 737 9.90 -20.22 -29.14
CA LEU A 737 10.78 -20.62 -28.04
C LEU A 737 10.49 -22.06 -27.60
N ALA A 738 9.21 -22.46 -27.57
CA ALA A 738 8.80 -23.83 -27.29
C ALA A 738 9.26 -24.83 -28.39
N HIS A 739 9.47 -24.37 -29.63
CA HIS A 739 10.10 -25.15 -30.71
C HIS A 739 11.64 -25.05 -30.74
N GLY A 740 12.26 -24.39 -29.76
CA GLY A 740 13.72 -24.22 -29.71
C GLY A 740 14.26 -23.18 -30.70
N GLN A 741 13.41 -22.34 -31.30
CA GLN A 741 13.80 -21.38 -32.33
C GLN A 741 14.20 -20.02 -31.74
N TRP A 742 15.06 -20.01 -30.72
CA TRP A 742 15.46 -18.79 -30.00
C TRP A 742 16.18 -17.76 -30.88
N SER A 743 16.94 -18.19 -31.88
CA SER A 743 17.67 -17.28 -32.79
C SER A 743 16.73 -16.47 -33.68
N GLU A 744 15.64 -17.10 -34.12
CA GLU A 744 14.57 -16.45 -34.87
C GLU A 744 13.85 -15.42 -33.99
N VAL A 745 13.52 -15.79 -32.74
CA VAL A 745 12.91 -14.86 -31.76
C VAL A 745 13.82 -13.66 -31.49
N ALA A 746 15.12 -13.87 -31.29
CA ALA A 746 16.08 -12.78 -31.10
C ALA A 746 16.17 -11.85 -32.32
N THR A 747 16.03 -12.40 -33.54
CA THR A 747 16.02 -11.62 -34.78
C THR A 747 14.75 -10.78 -34.91
N ARG A 748 13.59 -11.40 -34.63
CA ARG A 748 12.28 -10.73 -34.63
C ARG A 748 12.21 -9.60 -33.61
N ALA A 749 12.63 -9.87 -32.36
CA ALA A 749 12.62 -8.88 -31.29
C ALA A 749 13.50 -7.66 -31.65
N ARG A 750 14.73 -7.87 -32.14
CA ARG A 750 15.59 -6.75 -32.57
C ARG A 750 14.97 -5.92 -33.70
N LYS A 751 14.29 -6.56 -34.64
CA LYS A 751 13.61 -5.87 -35.75
C LYS A 751 12.39 -5.10 -35.26
N ALA A 752 11.62 -5.64 -34.32
CA ALA A 752 10.49 -4.95 -33.71
C ALA A 752 10.94 -3.67 -32.99
N MET A 753 12.06 -3.72 -32.27
CA MET A 753 12.63 -2.58 -31.56
C MET A 753 13.15 -1.45 -32.47
N GLN A 754 13.36 -1.71 -33.76
CA GLN A 754 13.72 -0.68 -34.74
C GLN A 754 12.50 0.14 -35.20
N ASN A 755 11.28 -0.30 -34.86
CA ASN A 755 10.04 0.38 -35.20
C ASN A 755 9.56 1.25 -34.03
N PRO A 756 9.43 2.58 -34.21
CA PRO A 756 9.01 3.51 -33.14
C PRO A 756 7.63 3.22 -32.51
N SER A 757 6.81 2.37 -33.13
CA SER A 757 5.43 2.07 -32.68
C SER A 757 5.26 0.72 -31.96
N ALA A 758 6.32 -0.08 -31.79
CA ALA A 758 6.22 -1.43 -31.20
C ALA A 758 6.34 -1.41 -29.67
N ALA A 759 5.60 -2.31 -29.01
CA ALA A 759 5.51 -2.43 -27.55
C ALA A 759 6.88 -2.74 -26.90
N VAL A 760 7.55 -1.67 -26.46
CA VAL A 760 8.95 -1.67 -26.01
C VAL A 760 9.21 -2.70 -24.91
N ALA A 761 8.30 -2.88 -23.94
CA ALA A 761 8.48 -3.82 -22.83
C ALA A 761 8.58 -5.29 -23.29
N SER A 762 7.63 -5.74 -24.10
CA SER A 762 7.54 -7.14 -24.56
C SER A 762 8.71 -7.52 -25.46
N ASP A 763 9.14 -6.62 -26.33
CA ASP A 763 10.25 -6.87 -27.23
C ASP A 763 11.58 -6.99 -26.46
N HIS A 764 11.80 -6.11 -25.48
CA HIS A 764 12.92 -6.23 -24.54
C HIS A 764 12.88 -7.55 -23.75
N CYS A 765 11.71 -7.92 -23.23
CA CYS A 765 11.52 -9.19 -22.53
C CYS A 765 11.88 -10.38 -23.44
N MET A 766 11.36 -10.42 -24.67
CA MET A 766 11.59 -11.50 -25.63
C MET A 766 13.02 -11.61 -26.11
N LEU A 767 13.70 -10.48 -26.32
CA LEU A 767 15.13 -10.51 -26.62
C LEU A 767 15.94 -11.05 -25.44
N GLY A 768 15.61 -10.63 -24.22
CA GLY A 768 16.24 -11.15 -23.00
C GLY A 768 16.06 -12.65 -22.83
N VAL A 769 14.82 -13.14 -22.94
CA VAL A 769 14.47 -14.58 -22.83
C VAL A 769 15.15 -15.41 -23.91
N SER A 770 15.13 -14.97 -25.17
CA SER A 770 15.74 -15.70 -26.29
C SER A 770 17.26 -15.80 -26.17
N LEU A 771 17.93 -14.73 -25.71
CA LEU A 771 19.37 -14.76 -25.43
C LEU A 771 19.71 -15.70 -24.26
N LEU A 772 18.89 -15.71 -23.21
CA LEU A 772 19.06 -16.63 -22.09
C LEU A 772 18.89 -18.08 -22.52
N GLN A 773 17.87 -18.39 -23.34
CA GLN A 773 17.68 -19.73 -23.90
C GLN A 773 18.85 -20.14 -24.82
N GLY A 774 19.32 -19.25 -25.70
CA GLY A 774 20.47 -19.51 -26.55
C GLY A 774 21.75 -19.79 -25.76
N PHE A 775 21.95 -19.13 -24.61
CA PHE A 775 23.05 -19.44 -23.70
C PHE A 775 22.90 -20.84 -23.09
N ARG A 776 21.70 -21.21 -22.65
CA ARG A 776 21.40 -22.53 -22.04
C ARG A 776 21.65 -23.70 -22.98
N GLU A 777 21.40 -23.51 -24.28
CA GLU A 777 21.60 -24.50 -25.32
C GLU A 777 23.08 -24.59 -25.80
N GLY A 778 24.00 -23.89 -25.13
CA GLY A 778 25.44 -23.91 -25.45
C GLY A 778 25.85 -22.94 -26.56
N GLY A 779 25.00 -21.97 -26.91
CA GLY A 779 25.28 -20.92 -27.88
C GLY A 779 26.21 -19.82 -27.35
N ARG A 780 26.63 -18.91 -28.24
CA ARG A 780 27.49 -17.74 -27.91
C ARG A 780 26.69 -16.49 -27.48
N ALA A 781 25.46 -16.65 -27.01
CA ALA A 781 24.61 -15.53 -26.62
C ALA A 781 25.17 -14.82 -25.36
N SER A 782 25.05 -13.49 -25.30
CA SER A 782 25.60 -12.67 -24.21
C SER A 782 24.63 -12.56 -23.03
N LEU A 783 25.04 -13.06 -21.85
CA LEU A 783 24.29 -12.88 -20.60
C LEU A 783 24.21 -11.41 -20.16
N ASP A 784 25.18 -10.57 -20.54
CA ASP A 784 25.14 -9.14 -20.24
C ASP A 784 24.17 -8.38 -21.15
N GLU A 785 24.02 -8.81 -22.41
CA GLU A 785 22.97 -8.32 -23.29
C GLU A 785 21.59 -8.76 -22.77
N ALA A 786 21.44 -10.04 -22.43
CA ALA A 786 20.20 -10.57 -21.84
C ALA A 786 19.80 -9.77 -20.59
N ARG A 787 20.75 -9.51 -19.67
CA ARG A 787 20.51 -8.70 -18.47
C ARG A 787 19.96 -7.32 -18.78
N ARG A 788 20.65 -6.58 -19.66
CA ARG A 788 20.24 -5.21 -20.01
C ARG A 788 18.82 -5.17 -20.56
N HIS A 789 18.47 -6.12 -21.44
CA HIS A 789 17.13 -6.16 -21.99
C HIS A 789 16.07 -6.58 -20.97
N LEU A 790 16.37 -7.53 -20.09
CA LEU A 790 15.44 -7.92 -19.02
C LEU A 790 15.25 -6.82 -17.98
N ASP A 791 16.30 -6.09 -17.60
CA ASP A 791 16.21 -4.94 -16.69
C ASP A 791 15.28 -3.86 -17.28
N ILE A 792 15.51 -3.48 -18.55
CA ILE A 792 14.65 -2.52 -19.25
C ILE A 792 13.22 -3.08 -19.40
N GLY A 793 13.07 -4.36 -19.71
CA GLY A 793 11.77 -5.02 -19.84
C GLY A 793 10.96 -4.99 -18.54
N VAL A 794 11.60 -5.24 -17.39
CA VAL A 794 10.95 -5.12 -16.07
C VAL A 794 10.57 -3.67 -15.78
N GLU A 795 11.44 -2.71 -16.05
CA GLU A 795 11.14 -1.29 -15.83
C GLU A 795 9.96 -0.82 -16.67
N LEU A 796 9.95 -1.14 -17.96
CA LEU A 796 8.87 -0.78 -18.87
C LEU A 796 7.56 -1.52 -18.55
N ALA A 797 7.62 -2.79 -18.14
CA ALA A 797 6.43 -3.51 -17.67
C ALA A 797 5.84 -2.84 -16.42
N ARG A 798 6.69 -2.41 -15.48
CA ARG A 798 6.25 -1.62 -14.31
C ARG A 798 5.65 -0.27 -14.71
N GLU A 799 6.20 0.38 -15.73
CA GLU A 799 5.70 1.66 -16.27
C GLU A 799 4.39 1.52 -17.05
N SER A 800 4.13 0.36 -17.66
CA SER A 800 2.92 0.09 -18.45
C SER A 800 1.64 0.11 -17.61
N ARG A 801 1.74 -0.14 -16.29
CA ARG A 801 0.62 -0.24 -15.35
C ARG A 801 -0.37 -1.38 -15.68
N GLU A 802 -0.02 -2.26 -16.61
CA GLU A 802 -0.73 -3.50 -16.93
C GLU A 802 -0.09 -4.63 -16.13
N ILE A 803 -0.78 -5.08 -15.08
CA ILE A 803 -0.13 -5.88 -14.05
C ILE A 803 0.27 -7.29 -14.50
N ASP A 804 -0.42 -7.83 -15.49
CA ASP A 804 -0.17 -9.13 -16.10
C ASP A 804 1.07 -9.15 -17.01
N MET A 805 1.62 -7.97 -17.35
CA MET A 805 2.84 -7.86 -18.16
C MET A 805 4.12 -8.04 -17.34
N LEU A 806 4.07 -7.83 -16.02
CA LEU A 806 5.23 -7.85 -15.13
C LEU A 806 5.77 -9.26 -14.77
N PRO A 807 4.94 -10.31 -14.58
CA PRO A 807 5.43 -11.63 -14.18
C PRO A 807 6.50 -12.22 -15.13
N ARG A 808 6.28 -12.12 -16.44
CA ARG A 808 7.16 -12.73 -17.46
C ARG A 808 8.60 -12.21 -17.43
N PRO A 809 8.86 -10.89 -17.51
CA PRO A 809 10.22 -10.37 -17.44
C PRO A 809 10.88 -10.62 -16.09
N LEU A 810 10.14 -10.62 -14.97
CA LEU A 810 10.68 -10.99 -13.66
C LEU A 810 11.10 -12.47 -13.59
N LEU A 811 10.28 -13.40 -14.10
CA LEU A 811 10.64 -14.82 -14.16
C LEU A 811 11.93 -15.04 -14.96
N ALA A 812 12.04 -14.39 -16.12
CA ALA A 812 13.21 -14.47 -16.96
C ALA A 812 14.46 -13.89 -16.29
N ARG A 813 14.31 -12.77 -15.56
CA ARG A 813 15.40 -12.12 -14.85
C ARG A 813 15.84 -12.91 -13.62
N ALA A 814 14.91 -13.52 -12.88
CA ALA A 814 15.22 -14.44 -11.80
C ALA A 814 16.05 -15.65 -12.26
N GLU A 815 15.67 -16.24 -13.40
CA GLU A 815 16.45 -17.32 -14.00
C GLU A 815 17.86 -16.84 -14.41
N LEU A 816 17.96 -15.66 -15.02
CA LEU A 816 19.25 -15.05 -15.36
C LEU A 816 20.13 -14.80 -14.11
N HIS A 817 19.59 -14.23 -13.04
CA HIS A 817 20.31 -14.01 -11.78
C HIS A 817 20.87 -15.33 -11.23
N SER A 818 20.07 -16.40 -11.30
CA SER A 818 20.50 -17.74 -10.90
C SER A 818 21.71 -18.23 -11.69
N TYR A 819 21.74 -18.02 -13.02
CA TYR A 819 22.90 -18.36 -13.86
C TYR A 819 24.16 -17.54 -13.54
N ARG A 820 24.01 -16.33 -13.00
CA ARG A 820 25.13 -15.46 -12.62
C ARG A 820 25.61 -15.69 -11.18
N GLY A 821 24.98 -16.60 -10.44
CA GLY A 821 25.28 -16.86 -9.03
C GLY A 821 24.72 -15.80 -8.07
N ASP A 822 23.80 -14.94 -8.53
CA ASP A 822 23.15 -13.92 -7.71
C ASP A 822 21.85 -14.47 -7.11
N GLY A 823 22.00 -15.32 -6.09
CA GLY A 823 20.88 -16.02 -5.47
C GLY A 823 19.93 -15.14 -4.66
N VAL A 824 20.33 -13.91 -4.32
CA VAL A 824 19.50 -12.94 -3.58
C VAL A 824 18.56 -12.24 -4.55
N SER A 825 19.08 -11.61 -5.61
CA SER A 825 18.22 -10.94 -6.60
C SER A 825 17.28 -11.92 -7.30
N ALA A 826 17.74 -13.15 -7.55
CA ALA A 826 16.88 -14.22 -8.07
C ALA A 826 15.69 -14.52 -7.13
N GLN A 827 15.93 -14.52 -5.82
CA GLN A 827 14.88 -14.78 -4.83
C GLN A 827 13.92 -13.59 -4.73
N ASP A 828 14.44 -12.36 -4.72
CA ASP A 828 13.62 -11.15 -4.66
C ASP A 828 12.65 -11.08 -5.85
N ASP A 829 13.13 -11.37 -7.07
CA ASP A 829 12.28 -11.42 -8.28
C ASP A 829 11.24 -12.56 -8.20
N LEU A 830 11.62 -13.74 -7.69
CA LEU A 830 10.70 -14.88 -7.54
C LEU A 830 9.61 -14.61 -6.50
N ASP A 831 9.98 -14.04 -5.35
CA ASP A 831 9.03 -13.69 -4.30
C ASP A 831 8.05 -12.62 -4.81
N GLU A 832 8.53 -11.63 -5.57
CA GLU A 832 7.66 -10.63 -6.22
C GLU A 832 6.66 -11.29 -7.18
N VAL A 833 7.10 -12.21 -8.05
CA VAL A 833 6.20 -12.89 -8.99
C VAL A 833 5.22 -13.81 -8.27
N ILE A 834 5.66 -14.57 -7.27
CA ILE A 834 4.79 -15.49 -6.53
C ILE A 834 3.72 -14.69 -5.80
N ASP A 835 4.09 -13.62 -5.09
CA ASP A 835 3.15 -12.75 -4.39
C ASP A 835 2.13 -12.14 -5.37
N LEU A 836 2.62 -11.63 -6.51
CA LEU A 836 1.78 -11.01 -7.53
C LEU A 836 0.80 -12.01 -8.16
N THR A 837 1.31 -13.15 -8.63
CA THR A 837 0.48 -14.14 -9.33
C THR A 837 -0.49 -14.84 -8.40
N SER A 838 -0.12 -15.05 -7.13
CA SER A 838 -1.02 -15.62 -6.11
C SER A 838 -2.14 -14.64 -5.77
N SER A 839 -1.82 -13.37 -5.49
CA SER A 839 -2.81 -12.35 -5.14
C SER A 839 -3.76 -12.01 -6.29
N CYS A 840 -3.26 -12.00 -7.52
CA CYS A 840 -4.08 -11.72 -8.71
C CYS A 840 -4.77 -12.96 -9.29
N GLY A 841 -4.55 -14.15 -8.72
CA GLY A 841 -5.12 -15.39 -9.21
C GLY A 841 -4.58 -15.88 -10.56
N MET A 842 -3.39 -15.44 -11.00
CA MET A 842 -2.74 -15.83 -12.26
C MET A 842 -2.06 -17.21 -12.14
N ARG A 843 -2.86 -18.27 -12.06
CA ARG A 843 -2.42 -19.63 -11.69
C ARG A 843 -1.39 -20.23 -12.65
N LEU A 844 -1.47 -19.97 -13.96
CA LEU A 844 -0.47 -20.47 -14.92
C LEU A 844 0.92 -19.90 -14.67
N LEU A 845 1.00 -18.59 -14.41
CA LEU A 845 2.26 -17.90 -14.15
C LEU A 845 2.81 -18.28 -12.76
N LEU A 846 1.93 -18.58 -11.80
CA LEU A 846 2.32 -19.12 -10.51
C LEU A 846 3.00 -20.50 -10.65
N VAL A 847 2.49 -21.39 -11.51
CA VAL A 847 3.17 -22.68 -11.82
C VAL A 847 4.59 -22.42 -12.34
N ASP A 848 4.75 -21.48 -13.27
CA ASP A 848 6.06 -21.14 -13.84
C ASP A 848 7.03 -20.58 -12.78
N ALA A 849 6.52 -19.76 -11.85
CA ALA A 849 7.31 -19.24 -10.73
C ALA A 849 7.76 -20.34 -9.76
N LEU A 850 6.86 -21.26 -9.39
CA LEU A 850 7.17 -22.38 -8.50
C LEU A 850 8.19 -23.33 -9.14
N ILE A 851 8.14 -23.55 -10.45
CA ILE A 851 9.14 -24.34 -11.18
C ILE A 851 10.54 -23.73 -11.04
N LEU A 852 10.67 -22.40 -11.18
CA LEU A 852 11.95 -21.72 -11.03
C LEU A 852 12.42 -21.73 -9.57
N ARG A 853 11.52 -21.55 -8.61
CA ARG A 853 11.83 -21.68 -7.18
C ARG A 853 12.37 -23.07 -6.82
N ALA A 854 11.70 -24.14 -7.28
CA ALA A 854 12.16 -25.51 -7.05
C ALA A 854 13.54 -25.79 -7.67
N ARG A 855 13.83 -25.22 -8.86
CA ARG A 855 15.17 -25.31 -9.47
C ARG A 855 16.24 -24.65 -8.61
N ARG A 856 15.93 -23.49 -8.01
CA ARG A 856 16.84 -22.77 -7.12
C ARG A 856 17.08 -23.55 -5.83
N GLU A 857 16.02 -24.05 -5.19
CA GLU A 857 16.09 -24.86 -3.97
C GLU A 857 16.97 -26.12 -4.18
N LEU A 858 16.80 -26.80 -5.32
CA LEU A 858 17.70 -27.87 -5.77
C LEU A 858 19.15 -27.39 -5.96
N GLY A 859 19.35 -26.20 -6.52
CA GLY A 859 20.66 -25.59 -6.72
C GLY A 859 21.37 -25.24 -5.41
N SER A 860 20.63 -24.90 -4.35
CA SER A 860 21.15 -24.67 -3.00
C SER A 860 21.30 -25.96 -2.17
N GLY A 861 20.92 -27.12 -2.71
CA GLY A 861 21.01 -28.42 -2.02
C GLY A 861 19.85 -28.72 -1.08
N ASP A 862 18.76 -27.94 -1.13
CA ASP A 862 17.56 -28.15 -0.30
C ASP A 862 16.55 -29.03 -1.06
N GLY A 863 16.82 -30.34 -1.07
CA GLY A 863 15.98 -31.32 -1.77
C GLY A 863 14.55 -31.40 -1.21
N ALA A 864 14.40 -31.24 0.11
CA ALA A 864 13.12 -31.30 0.80
C ALA A 864 12.22 -30.12 0.41
N ALA A 865 12.71 -28.88 0.52
CA ALA A 865 11.97 -27.70 0.10
C ALA A 865 11.61 -27.77 -1.39
N ALA A 866 12.55 -28.19 -2.23
CA ALA A 866 12.30 -28.37 -3.65
C ALA A 866 11.19 -29.40 -3.95
N ASN A 867 11.11 -30.48 -3.17
CA ASN A 867 10.10 -31.51 -3.33
C ASN A 867 8.71 -30.98 -2.95
N ASP A 868 8.61 -30.21 -1.87
CA ASP A 868 7.36 -29.56 -1.45
C ASP A 868 6.90 -28.55 -2.49
N THR A 869 7.80 -27.67 -2.96
CA THR A 869 7.51 -26.71 -4.04
C THR A 869 7.07 -27.41 -5.33
N CYS A 870 7.74 -28.51 -5.72
CA CYS A 870 7.34 -29.29 -6.89
C CYS A 870 5.95 -29.92 -6.73
N SER A 871 5.60 -30.38 -5.52
CA SER A 871 4.29 -30.96 -5.24
C SER A 871 3.18 -29.94 -5.47
N VAL A 872 3.32 -28.74 -4.89
CA VAL A 872 2.36 -27.64 -5.07
C VAL A 872 2.24 -27.25 -6.55
N ALA A 873 3.36 -27.13 -7.25
CA ALA A 873 3.36 -26.79 -8.67
C ALA A 873 2.70 -27.87 -9.55
N ALA A 874 2.90 -29.15 -9.24
CA ALA A 874 2.31 -30.27 -9.97
C ALA A 874 0.80 -30.40 -9.75
N GLU A 875 0.34 -30.18 -8.52
CA GLU A 875 -1.09 -30.11 -8.19
C GLU A 875 -1.74 -28.97 -8.97
N LEU A 876 -1.19 -27.76 -8.88
CA LEU A 876 -1.70 -26.59 -9.58
C LEU A 876 -1.71 -26.74 -11.11
N ALA A 877 -0.66 -27.33 -11.70
CA ALA A 877 -0.59 -27.62 -13.13
C ALA A 877 -1.63 -28.66 -13.56
N THR A 878 -1.97 -29.61 -12.68
CA THR A 878 -3.01 -30.61 -12.94
C THR A 878 -4.40 -29.98 -12.89
N GLU A 879 -4.69 -29.20 -11.84
CA GLU A 879 -5.97 -28.50 -11.68
C GLU A 879 -6.26 -27.54 -12.84
N THR A 880 -5.23 -26.87 -13.37
CA THR A 880 -5.36 -25.91 -14.48
C THR A 880 -5.28 -26.57 -15.86
N GLY A 881 -4.89 -27.84 -15.94
CA GLY A 881 -4.64 -28.52 -17.21
C GLY A 881 -3.40 -28.01 -17.98
N TYR A 882 -2.46 -27.32 -17.31
CA TYR A 882 -1.28 -26.69 -17.93
C TYR A 882 -0.24 -27.73 -18.39
N ALA A 883 -0.56 -28.40 -19.49
CA ALA A 883 0.18 -29.56 -20.00
C ALA A 883 1.61 -29.21 -20.45
N LEU A 884 1.85 -27.97 -20.88
CA LEU A 884 3.18 -27.50 -21.35
C LEU A 884 4.29 -27.74 -20.32
N ARG A 885 3.98 -27.68 -19.02
CA ARG A 885 4.97 -27.81 -17.94
C ARG A 885 5.06 -29.19 -17.33
N ARG A 886 4.20 -30.12 -17.74
CA ARG A 886 4.08 -31.47 -17.12
C ARG A 886 5.39 -32.25 -17.16
N GLU A 887 6.08 -32.24 -18.30
CA GLU A 887 7.35 -32.96 -18.46
C GLU A 887 8.47 -32.37 -17.57
N VAL A 888 8.56 -31.03 -17.53
CA VAL A 888 9.55 -30.31 -16.71
C VAL A 888 9.31 -30.58 -15.23
N LEU A 889 8.06 -30.52 -14.78
CA LEU A 889 7.68 -30.83 -13.39
C LEU A 889 7.98 -32.27 -13.03
N GLY A 890 7.71 -33.23 -13.92
CA GLY A 890 8.04 -34.64 -13.69
C GLY A 890 9.55 -34.85 -13.47
N ARG A 891 10.39 -34.24 -14.30
CA ARG A 891 11.86 -34.29 -14.16
C ARG A 891 12.35 -33.62 -12.88
N LEU A 892 11.81 -32.45 -12.54
CA LEU A 892 12.20 -31.72 -11.32
C LEU A 892 11.79 -32.47 -10.05
N THR A 893 10.56 -33.00 -10.01
CA THR A 893 10.05 -33.78 -8.88
C THR A 893 10.91 -35.02 -8.66
N HIS A 894 11.28 -35.73 -9.73
CA HIS A 894 12.18 -36.88 -9.62
C HIS A 894 13.54 -36.50 -9.05
N ARG A 895 14.12 -35.39 -9.49
CA ARG A 895 15.41 -34.90 -8.99
C ARG A 895 15.33 -34.45 -7.53
N ALA A 896 14.25 -33.77 -7.12
CA ALA A 896 14.02 -33.35 -5.74
C ALA A 896 13.96 -34.55 -4.79
N ARG A 897 13.23 -35.60 -5.17
CA ARG A 897 13.15 -36.86 -4.40
C ARG A 897 14.46 -37.62 -4.28
N ILE A 898 15.36 -37.52 -5.27
CA ILE A 898 16.70 -38.12 -5.17
C ILE A 898 17.62 -37.31 -4.26
N THR A 899 17.37 -36.00 -4.16
CA THR A 899 18.22 -35.07 -3.38
C THR A 899 17.80 -35.01 -1.91
N THR A 900 16.55 -35.41 -1.61
CA THR A 900 16.02 -35.60 -0.25
C THR A 900 16.49 -36.93 0.31
#